data_AF-A0A1Z1WEC4-F1
#
_entry.id   AF-A0A1Z1WEC4-F1
#
_cell.length_a   1.000
_cell.length_b   1.000
_cell.length_c   1.000
_cell.angle_alpha   90.00
_cell.angle_beta   90.00
_cell.angle_gamma   90.00
#
_symmetry.space_group_name_H-M   'P 1'
#
loop_
_entity.id
_entity.type
_entity.pdbx_description
1 polymer ?
#
loop_
_entity_poly.entity_id
_entity_poly.type
_entity_poly.pdbx_seq_one_letter_code
_entity_poly.pdbx_strand_id
1 'polypeptide(L)'
;MTHRQIMEALSGLLLGMFVAILSSTIVSNALPEIIGDLGGGQSAYTWVVTAALLSMTASTPLWGKLSDLFSKKALVQIALVIYVLGSVVAGLSQNAGMLIACRVVQGIGVGGLSALAQIVMAAMISPRERGRYSGYLGATFAVATVGGPLLGGVITDTSWLGWRWCFYVGVPFAIIALIVLQKTLKLPVVKREVKVDWAGAFFITAAVSLLLVWVTFAGSGSGKKYDWLSWQSYAMVGGSIVLGLLFLLVESRASEPIIPLRLFRNRTIALASVASLFVGVAMFAGTVFFSQYFQLARGKSPTMSGVMTIPMIAGLFVSSTVSGQLITKTGKWKAWLVSGGVLLTAGLGLLGTMRYDTAYWHIACYMALMGLGIGMMMQNLVLCTQNQVAPEDIGAASSVVTFFRSLGGAMGVSALGAVMSTRITDYVKDGLADLGPQGAALGHGGTGGGGIPDLDALPAPFRTVMESAYGHGIADVFLIAAPIVFLAFVVTLFIKEVPLRTAGALAQAVESGDTSAPATPAVPATAEAAPTEAEPVLASVAAHTEAGPEGTQRLAATASVAGSGAAAAQDTGGGVPVRGFVRGAESAPVPRAAVTLISLGGRQLGRAVAQDDGSYAVDAPGAGSYVLIASADGFQPQASTVVVGAEPLAYDLLLSGTSGLGGVVRTADAKLPVAGAMVVVTDVRGDVLATGTSGEQGDFAFAELVPGPVTVAVNAAGHRPVALPVEVSAVGVTRVEVELRSGARVLGTVRAAGGPLNGARVTLVDAAGNVVATATTGTDGEYAFTDLDGGEYTVIATGYPPVATGLTVGGDGGVVEGHDIELAHPGE
;
A
#
# COMPACT_ATOMS: atom_id res chain seq x y z
N MET A 1 -14.39 -1.60 -13.13
CA MET A 1 -15.04 -0.49 -12.39
C MET A 1 -14.32 0.80 -12.76
N THR A 2 -15.01 1.93 -12.92
CA THR A 2 -14.37 3.23 -13.20
C THR A 2 -13.61 3.76 -11.97
N HIS A 3 -12.65 4.68 -12.14
CA HIS A 3 -11.91 5.26 -11.00
C HIS A 3 -12.83 5.83 -9.91
N ARG A 4 -13.92 6.51 -10.32
CA ARG A 4 -14.95 6.99 -9.40
C ARG A 4 -15.63 5.86 -8.62
N GLN A 5 -16.01 4.77 -9.28
CA GLN A 5 -16.60 3.60 -8.62
C GLN A 5 -15.62 2.91 -7.67
N ILE A 6 -14.33 2.88 -8.01
CA ILE A 6 -13.26 2.34 -7.15
C ILE A 6 -13.15 3.20 -5.88
N MET A 7 -13.12 4.53 -6.01
CA MET A 7 -13.06 5.44 -4.86
C MET A 7 -14.30 5.34 -3.96
N GLU A 8 -15.49 5.19 -4.56
CA GLU A 8 -16.75 4.99 -3.83
C GLU A 8 -16.82 3.63 -3.10
N ALA A 9 -16.25 2.57 -3.66
CA ALA A 9 -16.14 1.28 -2.97
C ALA A 9 -15.06 1.30 -1.89
N LEU A 10 -13.93 1.94 -2.18
CA LEU A 10 -12.80 2.09 -1.27
C LEU A 10 -13.19 2.92 -0.04
N SER A 11 -13.98 3.98 -0.18
CA SER A 11 -14.43 4.77 0.97
C SER A 11 -15.25 3.94 1.96
N GLY A 12 -16.16 3.10 1.47
CA GLY A 12 -16.90 2.15 2.31
C GLY A 12 -15.99 1.11 2.98
N LEU A 13 -14.96 0.64 2.27
CA LEU A 13 -13.98 -0.31 2.80
C LEU A 13 -13.09 0.32 3.88
N LEU A 14 -12.59 1.54 3.63
CA LEU A 14 -11.82 2.35 4.57
C LEU A 14 -12.65 2.64 5.82
N LEU A 15 -13.95 2.92 5.68
CA LEU A 15 -14.84 3.14 6.82
C LEU A 15 -15.02 1.88 7.67
N GLY A 16 -15.17 0.71 7.04
CA GLY A 16 -15.21 -0.57 7.75
C GLY A 16 -13.90 -0.86 8.49
N MET A 17 -12.75 -0.59 7.85
CA MET A 17 -11.44 -0.75 8.47
C MET A 17 -11.19 0.25 9.61
N PHE A 18 -11.63 1.50 9.45
CA PHE A 18 -11.61 2.52 10.50
C PHE A 18 -12.32 2.01 11.76
N VAL A 19 -13.54 1.48 11.60
CA VAL A 19 -14.33 0.94 12.71
C VAL A 19 -13.65 -0.25 13.38
N ALA A 20 -13.06 -1.16 12.60
CA ALA A 20 -12.35 -2.32 13.14
C ALA A 20 -11.15 -1.92 14.03
N ILE A 21 -10.38 -0.94 13.59
CA ILE A 21 -9.19 -0.45 14.31
C ILE A 21 -9.61 0.42 15.51
N LEU A 22 -10.62 1.27 15.34
CA LEU A 22 -11.20 2.07 16.40
C LEU A 22 -11.71 1.16 17.54
N SER A 23 -12.45 0.10 17.23
CA SER A 23 -12.96 -0.85 18.24
C SER A 23 -11.87 -1.53 19.07
N SER A 24 -10.69 -1.74 18.48
CA SER A 24 -9.58 -2.38 19.16
C SER A 24 -8.87 -1.45 20.15
N THR A 25 -9.04 -0.14 19.99
CA THR A 25 -8.27 0.88 20.73
C THR A 25 -9.15 1.77 21.62
N ILE A 26 -10.41 2.01 21.25
CA ILE A 26 -11.33 2.91 21.96
C ILE A 26 -11.65 2.48 23.39
N VAL A 27 -11.73 1.17 23.62
CA VAL A 27 -12.10 0.60 24.92
C VAL A 27 -10.97 0.77 25.96
N SER A 28 -9.71 0.95 25.51
CA SER A 28 -8.53 0.93 26.40
C SER A 28 -8.60 1.94 27.55
N ASN A 29 -9.00 3.19 27.27
CA ASN A 29 -9.12 4.24 28.29
C ASN A 29 -10.42 4.17 29.08
N ALA A 30 -11.48 3.58 28.52
CA ALA A 30 -12.73 3.36 29.24
C ALA A 30 -12.65 2.16 30.21
N LEU A 31 -11.67 1.27 30.02
CA LEU A 31 -11.65 -0.05 30.64
C LEU A 31 -11.60 -0.04 32.18
N PRO A 32 -10.87 0.86 32.87
CA PRO A 32 -10.91 0.93 34.33
C PRO A 32 -12.34 1.16 34.85
N GLU A 33 -13.07 2.11 34.26
CA GLU A 33 -14.45 2.43 34.63
C GLU A 33 -15.42 1.31 34.25
N ILE A 34 -15.30 0.73 33.05
CA ILE A 34 -16.11 -0.42 32.60
C ILE A 34 -16.04 -1.57 33.61
N ILE A 35 -14.83 -1.89 34.06
CA ILE A 35 -14.61 -3.03 34.96
C ILE A 35 -15.08 -2.70 36.37
N GLY A 36 -14.92 -1.46 36.85
CA GLY A 36 -15.50 -0.98 38.11
C GLY A 36 -17.02 -1.10 38.12
N ASP A 37 -17.69 -0.55 37.11
CA ASP A 37 -19.16 -0.56 36.96
C ASP A 37 -19.75 -1.97 36.86
N LEU A 38 -19.04 -2.89 36.19
CA LEU A 38 -19.49 -4.27 35.99
C LEU A 38 -19.08 -5.21 37.13
N GLY A 39 -18.46 -4.69 38.20
CA GLY A 39 -17.99 -5.47 39.34
C GLY A 39 -16.89 -6.49 38.98
N GLY A 40 -16.11 -6.22 37.94
CA GLY A 40 -15.03 -7.09 37.48
C GLY A 40 -13.70 -6.82 38.20
N GLY A 41 -12.85 -7.85 38.27
CA GLY A 41 -11.48 -7.73 38.77
C GLY A 41 -10.42 -7.49 37.70
N GLN A 42 -9.15 -7.49 38.10
CA GLN A 42 -8.00 -7.36 37.20
C GLN A 42 -7.96 -8.44 36.09
N SER A 43 -8.44 -9.64 36.42
CA SER A 43 -8.61 -10.72 35.45
C SER A 43 -9.59 -10.32 34.34
N ALA A 44 -10.77 -9.79 34.71
CA ALA A 44 -11.78 -9.35 33.75
C ALA A 44 -11.27 -8.22 32.85
N TYR A 45 -10.52 -7.26 33.41
CA TYR A 45 -9.85 -6.21 32.64
C TYR A 45 -8.99 -6.79 31.52
N THR A 46 -8.10 -7.71 31.88
CA THR A 46 -7.21 -8.36 30.90
C THR A 46 -8.02 -9.14 29.86
N TRP A 47 -9.06 -9.86 30.28
CA TRP A 47 -9.93 -10.66 29.42
C TRP A 47 -10.72 -9.85 28.39
N VAL A 48 -11.19 -8.65 28.72
CA VAL A 48 -11.94 -7.80 27.76
C VAL A 48 -11.07 -7.43 26.55
N VAL A 49 -9.77 -7.24 26.75
CA VAL A 49 -8.81 -6.98 25.67
C VAL A 49 -8.38 -8.27 25.00
N THR A 50 -7.91 -9.25 25.77
CA THR A 50 -7.33 -10.49 25.22
C THR A 50 -8.37 -11.33 24.48
N ALA A 51 -9.63 -11.38 24.91
CA ALA A 51 -10.67 -12.15 24.23
C ALA A 51 -10.96 -11.63 22.81
N ALA A 52 -10.97 -10.30 22.63
CA ALA A 52 -11.10 -9.69 21.30
C ALA A 52 -9.88 -9.99 20.43
N LEU A 53 -8.67 -9.84 20.97
CA LEU A 53 -7.43 -10.12 20.24
C LEU A 53 -7.30 -11.60 19.86
N LEU A 54 -7.63 -12.50 20.78
CA LEU A 54 -7.66 -13.95 20.56
C LEU A 54 -8.64 -14.29 19.43
N SER A 55 -9.88 -13.83 19.53
CA SER A 55 -10.92 -14.12 18.54
C SER A 55 -10.59 -13.53 17.16
N MET A 56 -10.04 -12.31 17.13
CA MET A 56 -9.53 -11.68 15.91
C MET A 56 -8.40 -12.49 15.28
N THR A 57 -7.41 -12.90 16.09
CA THR A 57 -6.24 -13.66 15.60
C THR A 57 -6.65 -15.02 15.06
N ALA A 58 -7.51 -15.74 15.78
CA ALA A 58 -8.02 -17.06 15.42
C ALA A 58 -8.89 -17.03 14.15
N SER A 59 -9.72 -16.01 13.98
CA SER A 59 -10.65 -15.92 12.83
C SER A 59 -10.03 -15.35 11.55
N THR A 60 -8.95 -14.55 11.65
CA THR A 60 -8.34 -13.88 10.49
C THR A 60 -7.99 -14.84 9.33
N PRO A 61 -7.34 -16.00 9.55
CA PRO A 61 -7.04 -16.95 8.47
C PRO A 61 -8.30 -17.57 7.85
N LEU A 62 -9.34 -17.82 8.67
CA LEU A 62 -10.62 -18.40 8.22
C LEU A 62 -11.31 -17.46 7.22
N TRP A 63 -11.33 -16.16 7.51
CA TRP A 63 -11.88 -15.15 6.61
C TRP A 63 -11.14 -15.07 5.27
N GLY A 64 -9.81 -15.24 5.30
CA GLY A 64 -8.99 -15.31 4.09
C GLY A 64 -9.46 -16.45 3.17
N LYS A 65 -9.57 -17.67 3.69
CA LYS A 65 -10.02 -18.82 2.88
C LYS A 65 -11.49 -18.74 2.46
N LEU A 66 -12.37 -18.24 3.33
CA LEU A 66 -13.76 -18.00 2.94
C LEU A 66 -13.85 -17.06 1.74
N SER A 67 -12.91 -16.11 1.59
CA SER A 67 -12.87 -15.16 0.48
C SER A 67 -12.51 -15.75 -0.89
N ASP A 68 -11.97 -16.97 -0.90
CA ASP A 68 -11.68 -17.73 -2.11
C ASP A 68 -12.95 -18.46 -2.62
N LEU A 69 -13.83 -18.86 -1.70
CA LEU A 69 -15.07 -19.61 -2.00
C LEU A 69 -16.29 -18.71 -2.20
N PHE A 70 -16.42 -17.68 -1.38
CA PHE A 70 -17.60 -16.83 -1.31
C PHE A 70 -17.36 -15.46 -1.91
N SER A 71 -18.45 -14.75 -2.21
CA SER A 71 -18.39 -13.36 -2.63
C SER A 71 -17.69 -12.51 -1.57
N LYS A 72 -16.58 -11.89 -1.95
CA LYS A 72 -15.81 -10.97 -1.10
C LYS A 72 -16.68 -9.85 -0.53
N LYS A 73 -17.66 -9.37 -1.32
CA LYS A 73 -18.67 -8.40 -0.87
C LYS A 73 -19.50 -8.95 0.30
N ALA A 74 -20.07 -10.13 0.13
CA ALA A 74 -20.92 -10.74 1.15
C ALA A 74 -20.14 -10.98 2.45
N LEU A 75 -18.89 -11.43 2.35
CA LEU A 75 -18.06 -11.65 3.54
C LEU A 75 -17.75 -10.36 4.30
N VAL A 76 -17.42 -9.26 3.60
CA VAL A 76 -17.19 -7.97 4.28
C VAL A 76 -18.46 -7.51 4.99
N GLN A 77 -19.63 -7.70 4.37
CA GLN A 77 -20.91 -7.35 4.96
C GLN A 77 -21.25 -8.22 6.18
N ILE A 78 -21.01 -9.53 6.11
CA ILE A 78 -21.19 -10.42 7.25
C ILE A 78 -20.26 -10.01 8.40
N ALA A 79 -18.99 -9.72 8.13
CA ALA A 79 -18.05 -9.25 9.14
C ALA A 79 -18.50 -7.93 9.80
N LEU A 80 -19.01 -6.98 9.02
CA LEU A 80 -19.60 -5.74 9.54
C LEU A 80 -20.86 -5.99 10.39
N VAL A 81 -21.74 -6.91 9.98
CA VAL A 81 -22.95 -7.26 10.74
C VAL A 81 -22.58 -7.92 12.06
N ILE A 82 -21.65 -8.88 12.06
CA ILE A 82 -21.13 -9.52 13.28
C ILE A 82 -20.56 -8.46 14.23
N TYR A 83 -19.77 -7.53 13.70
CA TYR A 83 -19.24 -6.41 14.46
C TYR A 83 -20.35 -5.56 15.08
N VAL A 84 -21.33 -5.11 14.28
CA VAL A 84 -22.42 -4.24 14.73
C VAL A 84 -23.24 -4.92 15.83
N LEU A 85 -23.63 -6.18 15.64
CA LEU A 85 -24.38 -6.93 16.64
C LEU A 85 -23.56 -7.10 17.94
N GLY A 86 -22.29 -7.48 17.82
CA GLY A 86 -21.39 -7.58 18.98
C GLY A 86 -21.23 -6.25 19.72
N SER A 87 -21.16 -5.13 18.99
CA SER A 87 -21.05 -3.78 19.57
C SER A 87 -22.31 -3.32 20.28
N VAL A 88 -23.48 -3.56 19.67
CA VAL A 88 -24.76 -3.19 20.28
C VAL A 88 -24.99 -3.98 21.57
N VAL A 89 -24.74 -5.30 21.55
CA VAL A 89 -24.90 -6.13 22.75
C VAL A 89 -23.83 -5.81 23.80
N ALA A 90 -22.61 -5.45 23.40
CA ALA A 90 -21.56 -5.01 24.34
C ALA A 90 -21.96 -3.74 25.11
N GLY A 91 -22.60 -2.76 24.46
CA GLY A 91 -23.12 -1.56 25.14
C GLY A 91 -24.25 -1.85 26.14
N LEU A 92 -24.92 -3.00 26.00
CA LEU A 92 -25.97 -3.48 26.90
C LEU A 92 -25.43 -4.42 28.01
N SER A 93 -24.11 -4.56 28.14
CA SER A 93 -23.50 -5.48 29.10
C SER A 93 -23.87 -5.13 30.55
N GLN A 94 -24.27 -6.16 31.30
CA GLN A 94 -24.63 -6.06 32.72
C GLN A 94 -23.59 -6.68 33.66
N ASN A 95 -22.66 -7.47 33.13
CA ASN A 95 -21.55 -8.04 33.89
C ASN A 95 -20.34 -8.26 32.98
N ALA A 96 -19.16 -8.44 33.58
CA ALA A 96 -17.91 -8.62 32.84
C ALA A 96 -17.93 -9.84 31.91
N GLY A 97 -18.60 -10.94 32.29
CA GLY A 97 -18.68 -12.15 31.47
C GLY A 97 -19.43 -11.93 30.16
N MET A 98 -20.58 -11.24 30.22
CA MET A 98 -21.34 -10.84 29.04
C MET A 98 -20.49 -9.94 28.12
N LEU A 99 -19.77 -8.98 28.70
CA LEU A 99 -18.89 -8.11 27.93
C LEU A 99 -17.78 -8.90 27.22
N ILE A 100 -17.10 -9.81 27.93
CA ILE A 100 -16.06 -10.67 27.36
C ILE A 100 -16.62 -11.50 26.21
N ALA A 101 -17.82 -12.08 26.35
CA ALA A 101 -18.48 -12.81 25.27
C ALA A 101 -18.76 -11.92 24.05
N CYS A 102 -19.23 -10.69 24.27
CA CYS A 102 -19.43 -9.73 23.18
C CYS A 102 -18.10 -9.34 22.51
N ARG A 103 -17.00 -9.22 23.27
CA ARG A 103 -15.65 -8.98 22.74
C ARG A 103 -15.15 -10.12 21.87
N VAL A 104 -15.47 -11.37 22.20
CA VAL A 104 -15.20 -12.52 21.32
C VAL A 104 -15.95 -12.34 20.00
N VAL A 105 -17.25 -12.05 20.02
CA VAL A 105 -18.07 -11.85 18.81
C VAL A 105 -17.53 -10.68 17.97
N GLN A 106 -17.23 -9.54 18.59
CA GLN A 106 -16.61 -8.40 17.91
C GLN A 106 -15.26 -8.78 17.28
N GLY A 107 -14.42 -9.53 18.00
CA GLY A 107 -13.13 -10.00 17.50
C GLY A 107 -13.25 -10.80 16.20
N ILE A 108 -14.29 -11.64 16.06
CA ILE A 108 -14.56 -12.38 14.81
C ILE A 108 -14.82 -11.41 13.65
N GLY A 109 -15.66 -10.39 13.87
CA GLY A 109 -15.96 -9.38 12.86
C GLY A 109 -14.75 -8.51 12.50
N VAL A 110 -13.98 -8.07 13.51
CA VAL A 110 -12.75 -7.28 13.33
C VAL A 110 -11.67 -8.07 12.58
N GLY A 111 -11.52 -9.37 12.88
CA GLY A 111 -10.62 -10.26 12.14
C GLY A 111 -10.99 -10.37 10.66
N GLY A 112 -12.29 -10.46 10.36
CA GLY A 112 -12.79 -10.49 9.00
C GLY A 112 -12.58 -9.19 8.25
N LEU A 113 -12.91 -8.05 8.88
CA LEU A 113 -12.68 -6.73 8.30
C LEU A 113 -11.20 -6.50 7.98
N SER A 114 -10.31 -6.91 8.88
CA SER A 114 -8.86 -6.75 8.72
C SER A 114 -8.32 -7.58 7.56
N ALA A 115 -8.74 -8.84 7.42
CA ALA A 115 -8.33 -9.71 6.32
C ALA A 115 -8.93 -9.28 4.98
N LEU A 116 -10.25 -9.08 4.96
CA LEU A 116 -11.01 -8.84 3.74
C LEU A 116 -10.75 -7.46 3.14
N ALA A 117 -10.36 -6.46 3.93
CA ALA A 117 -9.99 -5.15 3.40
C ALA A 117 -8.80 -5.23 2.42
N GLN A 118 -7.77 -5.99 2.77
CA GLN A 118 -6.60 -6.21 1.91
C GLN A 118 -6.98 -7.03 0.67
N ILE A 119 -7.80 -8.07 0.85
CA ILE A 119 -8.24 -8.96 -0.24
C ILE A 119 -9.12 -8.22 -1.25
N VAL A 120 -10.07 -7.40 -0.77
CA VAL A 120 -10.96 -6.60 -1.61
C VAL A 120 -10.19 -5.50 -2.32
N MET A 121 -9.21 -4.86 -1.67
CA MET A 121 -8.31 -3.92 -2.35
C MET A 121 -7.55 -4.62 -3.49
N ALA A 122 -6.96 -5.79 -3.22
CA ALA A 122 -6.22 -6.54 -4.22
C ALA A 122 -7.10 -6.95 -5.42
N ALA A 123 -8.38 -7.23 -5.19
CA ALA A 123 -9.34 -7.60 -6.22
C ALA A 123 -9.88 -6.43 -7.05
N MET A 124 -9.93 -5.21 -6.49
CA MET A 124 -10.45 -4.03 -7.20
C MET A 124 -9.36 -3.18 -7.87
N ILE A 125 -8.12 -3.28 -7.39
CA ILE A 125 -7.05 -2.32 -7.72
C ILE A 125 -5.89 -3.05 -8.38
N SER A 126 -5.47 -2.53 -9.53
CA SER A 126 -4.34 -3.07 -10.30
C SER A 126 -3.05 -3.04 -9.46
N PRO A 127 -2.15 -4.04 -9.58
CA PRO A 127 -0.92 -4.11 -8.79
C PRO A 127 -0.09 -2.82 -8.81
N ARG A 128 -0.06 -2.11 -9.94
CA ARG A 128 0.67 -0.83 -10.12
C ARG A 128 0.15 0.29 -9.22
N GLU A 129 -1.15 0.33 -8.97
CA GLU A 129 -1.77 1.42 -8.20
C GLU A 129 -1.88 1.08 -6.71
N ARG A 130 -1.72 -0.20 -6.32
CA ARG A 130 -1.91 -0.67 -4.93
C ARG A 130 -1.07 0.09 -3.92
N GLY A 131 0.12 0.58 -4.28
CA GLY A 131 0.95 1.40 -3.40
C GLY A 131 0.24 2.70 -2.96
N ARG A 132 -0.31 3.45 -3.92
CA ARG A 132 -1.07 4.68 -3.65
C ARG A 132 -2.29 4.40 -2.77
N TYR A 133 -3.02 3.33 -3.09
CA TYR A 133 -4.24 2.98 -2.37
C TYR A 133 -4.00 2.37 -0.98
N SER A 134 -2.89 1.66 -0.80
CA SER A 134 -2.40 1.20 0.50
C SER A 134 -2.05 2.37 1.41
N GLY A 135 -1.62 3.50 0.84
CA GLY A 135 -1.46 4.76 1.56
C GLY A 135 -2.75 5.20 2.28
N TYR A 136 -3.92 5.06 1.66
CA TYR A 136 -5.20 5.37 2.32
C TYR A 136 -5.52 4.42 3.46
N LEU A 137 -5.30 3.10 3.30
CA LEU A 137 -5.48 2.16 4.41
C LEU A 137 -4.53 2.48 5.58
N GLY A 138 -3.27 2.81 5.28
CA GLY A 138 -2.29 3.22 6.28
C GLY A 138 -2.69 4.51 7.00
N ALA A 139 -3.21 5.50 6.27
CA ALA A 139 -3.72 6.74 6.85
C ALA A 139 -4.94 6.49 7.75
N THR A 140 -5.90 5.68 7.30
CA THR A 140 -7.05 5.27 8.11
C THR A 140 -6.62 4.52 9.36
N PHE A 141 -5.62 3.64 9.25
CA PHE A 141 -5.05 2.93 10.38
C PHE A 141 -4.44 3.90 11.40
N ALA A 142 -3.63 4.86 10.94
CA ALA A 142 -3.04 5.87 11.81
C ALA A 142 -4.10 6.70 12.53
N VAL A 143 -5.07 7.26 11.79
CA VAL A 143 -6.15 8.07 12.35
C VAL A 143 -7.00 7.28 13.35
N ALA A 144 -7.37 6.04 13.04
CA ALA A 144 -8.14 5.20 13.95
C ALA A 144 -7.35 4.82 15.22
N THR A 145 -6.06 4.53 15.08
CA THR A 145 -5.18 4.18 16.21
C THR A 145 -4.96 5.36 17.15
N VAL A 146 -4.77 6.58 16.61
CA VAL A 146 -4.65 7.82 17.40
C VAL A 146 -5.99 8.20 18.01
N GLY A 147 -7.05 8.12 17.20
CA GLY A 147 -8.39 8.56 17.57
C GLY A 147 -9.04 7.67 18.63
N GLY A 148 -8.73 6.38 18.67
CA GLY A 148 -9.31 5.43 19.63
C GLY A 148 -9.18 5.86 21.08
N PRO A 149 -7.96 5.94 21.65
CA PRO A 149 -7.78 6.32 23.05
C PRO A 149 -8.35 7.71 23.38
N LEU A 150 -8.24 8.68 22.46
CA LEU A 150 -8.76 10.03 22.65
C LEU A 150 -10.30 10.06 22.67
N LEU A 151 -10.95 9.47 21.66
CA LEU A 151 -12.40 9.38 21.58
C LEU A 151 -12.98 8.58 22.74
N GLY A 152 -12.35 7.46 23.08
CA GLY A 152 -12.76 6.63 24.22
C GLY A 152 -12.71 7.39 25.53
N GLY A 153 -11.61 8.12 25.77
CA GLY A 153 -11.46 8.95 26.97
C GLY A 153 -12.53 10.04 27.08
N VAL A 154 -12.77 10.79 25.99
CA VAL A 154 -13.77 11.87 25.97
C VAL A 154 -15.19 11.32 26.14
N ILE A 155 -15.52 10.20 25.48
CA ILE A 155 -16.84 9.56 25.60
C ILE A 155 -17.08 9.12 27.04
N THR A 156 -16.09 8.52 27.68
CA THR A 156 -16.17 8.06 29.07
C THR A 156 -16.30 9.23 30.05
N ASP A 157 -15.46 10.27 29.93
CA ASP A 157 -15.50 11.44 30.83
C ASP A 157 -16.79 12.29 30.67
N THR A 158 -17.52 12.12 29.56
CA THR A 158 -18.75 12.87 29.33
C THR A 158 -19.92 12.24 30.07
N SER A 159 -20.39 12.94 31.11
CA SER A 159 -21.41 12.48 32.06
C SER A 159 -22.72 11.96 31.47
N TRP A 160 -23.13 12.44 30.27
CA TRP A 160 -24.36 12.00 29.61
C TRP A 160 -24.17 10.86 28.59
N LEU A 161 -22.93 10.56 28.18
CA LEU A 161 -22.62 9.38 27.39
C LEU A 161 -22.29 8.21 28.32
N GLY A 162 -21.21 8.33 29.09
CA GLY A 162 -20.61 7.23 29.83
C GLY A 162 -19.98 6.16 28.91
N TRP A 163 -19.28 5.20 29.52
CA TRP A 163 -18.47 4.20 28.80
C TRP A 163 -19.23 3.35 27.77
N ARG A 164 -20.55 3.15 27.94
CA ARG A 164 -21.37 2.32 27.04
C ARG A 164 -21.34 2.83 25.60
N TRP A 165 -21.24 4.14 25.40
CA TRP A 165 -21.15 4.74 24.07
C TRP A 165 -19.83 4.45 23.33
N CYS A 166 -18.78 3.99 24.03
CA CYS A 166 -17.57 3.50 23.38
C CYS A 166 -17.88 2.30 22.46
N PHE A 167 -18.94 1.55 22.75
CA PHE A 167 -19.40 0.45 21.90
C PHE A 167 -20.40 0.93 20.83
N TYR A 168 -21.17 1.98 21.06
CA TYR A 168 -22.14 2.47 20.08
C TYR A 168 -21.53 3.38 19.01
N VAL A 169 -20.45 4.11 19.32
CA VAL A 169 -19.88 5.12 18.39
C VAL A 169 -19.43 4.54 17.05
N GLY A 170 -18.93 3.30 17.02
CA GLY A 170 -18.53 2.63 15.79
C GLY A 170 -19.70 2.12 14.92
N VAL A 171 -20.90 1.98 15.49
CA VAL A 171 -22.08 1.38 14.83
C VAL A 171 -22.58 2.23 13.66
N PRO A 172 -22.77 3.56 13.78
CA PRO A 172 -23.17 4.42 12.66
C PRO A 172 -22.21 4.31 11.47
N PHE A 173 -20.90 4.33 11.72
CA PHE A 173 -19.89 4.20 10.68
C PHE A 173 -19.93 2.83 10.00
N ALA A 174 -20.13 1.75 10.77
CA ALA A 174 -20.29 0.40 10.20
C ALA A 174 -21.57 0.28 9.35
N ILE A 175 -22.67 0.89 9.76
CA ILE A 175 -23.92 0.92 8.99
C ILE A 175 -23.73 1.71 7.69
N ILE A 176 -23.06 2.87 7.75
CA ILE A 176 -22.73 3.64 6.55
C ILE A 176 -21.83 2.80 5.63
N ALA A 177 -20.82 2.12 6.17
CA ALA A 177 -19.95 1.23 5.40
C ALA A 177 -20.76 0.11 4.72
N LEU A 178 -21.70 -0.52 5.44
CA LEU A 178 -22.61 -1.53 4.89
C LEU A 178 -23.43 -0.99 3.72
N ILE A 179 -24.03 0.20 3.86
CA ILE A 179 -24.85 0.84 2.83
C ILE A 179 -24.02 1.19 1.60
N VAL A 180 -22.85 1.81 1.82
CA VAL A 180 -21.93 2.21 0.75
C VAL A 180 -21.47 0.97 -0.01
N LEU A 181 -20.90 -0.02 0.68
CA LEU A 181 -20.43 -1.27 0.07
C LEU A 181 -21.56 -2.04 -0.63
N GLN A 182 -22.78 -2.02 -0.09
CA GLN A 182 -23.92 -2.66 -0.75
C GLN A 182 -24.20 -2.04 -2.12
N LYS A 183 -24.10 -0.72 -2.25
CA LYS A 183 -24.38 0.01 -3.48
C LYS A 183 -23.20 0.01 -4.46
N THR A 184 -21.98 0.16 -3.95
CA THR A 184 -20.81 0.52 -4.76
C THR A 184 -19.90 -0.68 -5.05
N LEU A 185 -19.78 -1.65 -4.13
CA LEU A 185 -18.92 -2.81 -4.31
C LEU A 185 -19.56 -3.82 -5.27
N LYS A 186 -19.12 -3.78 -6.53
CA LYS A 186 -19.55 -4.69 -7.61
C LYS A 186 -18.35 -5.46 -8.11
N LEU A 187 -18.06 -6.57 -7.44
CA LEU A 187 -17.00 -7.50 -7.84
C LEU A 187 -17.58 -8.64 -8.68
N PRO A 188 -17.00 -8.98 -9.84
CA PRO A 188 -17.38 -10.18 -10.57
C PRO A 188 -17.08 -11.41 -9.71
N VAL A 189 -18.08 -12.27 -9.54
CA VAL A 189 -17.92 -13.53 -8.79
C VAL A 189 -17.31 -14.56 -9.73
N VAL A 190 -15.98 -14.60 -9.78
CA VAL A 190 -15.25 -15.66 -10.47
C VAL A 190 -15.24 -16.88 -9.55
N LYS A 191 -16.10 -17.85 -9.81
CA LYS A 191 -16.08 -19.14 -9.10
C LYS A 191 -14.90 -19.95 -9.63
N ARG A 192 -13.83 -20.03 -8.85
CA ARG A 192 -12.75 -20.99 -9.08
C ARG A 192 -13.02 -22.23 -8.22
N GLU A 193 -12.77 -23.42 -8.75
CA GLU A 193 -12.77 -24.64 -7.94
C GLU A 193 -11.51 -24.63 -7.05
N VAL A 194 -11.66 -24.12 -5.83
CA VAL A 194 -10.60 -24.03 -4.80
C VAL A 194 -10.88 -25.12 -3.77
N LYS A 195 -9.90 -25.97 -3.48
CA LYS A 195 -10.00 -27.03 -2.46
C LYS A 195 -9.53 -26.47 -1.13
N VAL A 196 -10.48 -26.06 -0.28
CA VAL A 196 -10.15 -25.47 1.01
C VAL A 196 -9.67 -26.52 2.01
N ASP A 197 -8.51 -26.26 2.62
CA ASP A 197 -7.99 -27.03 3.75
C ASP A 197 -8.71 -26.65 5.06
N TRP A 198 -9.93 -27.17 5.22
CA TRP A 198 -10.72 -27.01 6.44
C TRP A 198 -10.06 -27.66 7.66
N ALA A 199 -9.30 -28.74 7.44
CA ALA A 199 -8.59 -29.42 8.51
C ALA A 199 -7.44 -28.55 9.04
N GLY A 200 -6.61 -27.99 8.15
CA GLY A 200 -5.56 -27.03 8.51
C GLY A 200 -6.12 -25.82 9.26
N ALA A 201 -7.20 -25.22 8.73
CA ALA A 201 -7.93 -24.12 9.37
C ALA A 201 -8.40 -24.45 10.80
N PHE A 202 -8.96 -25.64 10.99
CA PHE A 202 -9.41 -26.12 12.29
C PHE A 202 -8.24 -26.32 13.25
N PHE A 203 -7.18 -27.02 12.84
CA PHE A 203 -6.05 -27.35 13.70
C PHE A 203 -5.26 -26.11 14.14
N ILE A 204 -5.00 -25.13 13.25
CA ILE A 204 -4.31 -23.90 13.64
C ILE A 204 -5.15 -23.07 14.62
N THR A 205 -6.45 -22.96 14.36
CA THR A 205 -7.38 -22.22 15.22
C THR A 205 -7.49 -22.87 16.58
N ALA A 206 -7.62 -24.20 16.63
CA ALA A 206 -7.68 -24.97 17.87
C ALA A 206 -6.37 -24.89 18.66
N ALA A 207 -5.21 -25.01 17.99
CA ALA A 207 -3.89 -24.93 18.63
C ALA A 207 -3.68 -23.57 19.29
N VAL A 208 -3.95 -22.48 18.56
CA VAL A 208 -3.84 -21.09 19.03
C VAL A 208 -4.83 -20.82 20.16
N SER A 209 -6.09 -21.25 20.00
CA SER A 209 -7.13 -21.05 21.01
C SER A 209 -6.77 -21.77 22.30
N LEU A 210 -6.34 -23.03 22.22
CA LEU A 210 -5.94 -23.81 23.39
C LEU A 210 -4.72 -23.20 24.09
N LEU A 211 -3.75 -22.69 23.33
CA LEU A 211 -2.54 -22.05 23.86
C LEU A 211 -2.90 -20.74 24.57
N LEU A 212 -3.79 -19.94 23.97
CA LEU A 212 -4.23 -18.67 24.54
C LEU A 212 -5.13 -18.88 25.76
N VAL A 213 -6.00 -19.90 25.75
CA VAL A 213 -6.76 -20.30 26.95
C VAL A 213 -5.80 -20.73 28.07
N TRP A 214 -4.72 -21.44 27.73
CA TRP A 214 -3.67 -21.79 28.70
C TRP A 214 -3.03 -20.57 29.34
N VAL A 215 -2.44 -19.67 28.54
CA VAL A 215 -1.79 -18.44 29.04
C VAL A 215 -2.75 -17.63 29.92
N THR A 216 -4.04 -17.65 29.58
CA THR A 216 -5.01 -16.80 30.27
C THR A 216 -5.49 -17.37 31.61
N PHE A 217 -5.60 -18.69 31.76
CA PHE A 217 -5.99 -19.31 33.04
C PHE A 217 -4.83 -19.79 33.92
N ALA A 218 -3.62 -19.92 33.36
CA ALA A 218 -2.41 -20.22 34.09
C ALA A 218 -2.04 -19.06 35.04
N GLY A 219 -1.67 -19.40 36.27
CA GLY A 219 -1.10 -18.47 37.24
C GLY A 219 -1.37 -18.84 38.70
N SER A 220 -0.55 -18.32 39.60
CA SER A 220 -0.70 -18.45 41.04
C SER A 220 -1.37 -17.20 41.61
N GLY A 221 -2.68 -17.25 41.90
CA GLY A 221 -3.43 -16.12 42.48
C GLY A 221 -4.95 -16.28 42.46
N SER A 222 -5.66 -15.43 43.22
CA SER A 222 -7.12 -15.43 43.29
C SER A 222 -7.76 -15.19 41.92
N GLY A 223 -8.61 -16.14 41.48
CA GLY A 223 -9.30 -16.10 40.19
C GLY A 223 -8.62 -16.89 39.05
N LYS A 224 -7.47 -17.53 39.31
CA LYS A 224 -6.82 -18.47 38.38
C LYS A 224 -7.26 -19.90 38.64
N LYS A 225 -7.36 -20.71 37.58
CA LYS A 225 -7.90 -22.08 37.66
C LYS A 225 -6.82 -23.13 37.96
N TYR A 226 -5.56 -22.85 37.62
CA TYR A 226 -4.43 -23.77 37.80
C TYR A 226 -3.08 -23.05 37.73
N ASP A 227 -2.06 -23.65 38.36
CA ASP A 227 -0.69 -23.13 38.38
C ASP A 227 0.02 -23.26 37.02
N TRP A 228 1.05 -22.44 36.81
CA TRP A 228 1.91 -22.48 35.63
C TRP A 228 2.52 -23.88 35.39
N LEU A 229 2.94 -24.56 36.46
CA LEU A 229 3.47 -25.92 36.44
C LEU A 229 2.43 -26.89 37.01
N SER A 230 1.41 -27.20 36.23
CA SER A 230 0.31 -28.10 36.60
C SER A 230 0.02 -29.11 35.48
N TRP A 231 -0.65 -30.21 35.80
CA TRP A 231 -1.03 -31.21 34.78
C TRP A 231 -1.95 -30.59 33.72
N GLN A 232 -2.80 -29.63 34.07
CA GLN A 232 -3.63 -28.87 33.13
C GLN A 232 -2.76 -28.03 32.19
N SER A 233 -1.75 -27.33 32.72
CA SER A 233 -0.78 -26.61 31.90
C SER A 233 -0.05 -27.54 30.94
N TYR A 234 0.42 -28.71 31.40
CA TYR A 234 1.04 -29.70 30.53
C TYR A 234 0.07 -30.26 29.48
N ALA A 235 -1.19 -30.51 29.84
CA ALA A 235 -2.21 -31.01 28.92
C ALA A 235 -2.57 -29.98 27.85
N MET A 236 -2.68 -28.70 28.19
CA MET A 236 -3.06 -27.65 27.25
C MET A 236 -1.88 -27.22 26.38
N VAL A 237 -0.69 -27.05 26.94
CA VAL A 237 0.53 -26.78 26.17
C VAL A 237 0.88 -27.97 25.28
N GLY A 238 0.88 -29.18 25.84
CA GLY A 238 1.10 -30.42 25.09
C GLY A 238 0.04 -30.62 24.00
N GLY A 239 -1.23 -30.37 24.33
CA GLY A 239 -2.34 -30.38 23.37
C GLY A 239 -2.16 -29.37 22.24
N SER A 240 -1.75 -28.13 22.54
CA SER A 240 -1.46 -27.10 21.54
C SER A 240 -0.29 -27.48 20.64
N ILE A 241 0.76 -28.09 21.20
CA ILE A 241 1.89 -28.62 20.42
C ILE A 241 1.42 -29.75 19.51
N VAL A 242 0.64 -30.71 20.02
CA VAL A 242 0.09 -31.82 19.23
C VAL A 242 -0.82 -31.30 18.11
N LEU A 243 -1.73 -30.38 18.41
CA LEU A 243 -2.59 -29.75 17.39
C LEU A 243 -1.77 -28.95 16.37
N GLY A 244 -0.70 -28.28 16.80
CA GLY A 244 0.25 -27.61 15.92
C GLY A 244 1.01 -28.58 15.01
N LEU A 245 1.45 -29.73 15.52
CA LEU A 245 2.09 -30.77 14.73
C LEU A 245 1.09 -31.40 13.74
N LEU A 246 -0.15 -31.65 14.15
CA LEU A 246 -1.22 -32.12 13.28
C LEU A 246 -1.52 -31.10 12.18
N PHE A 247 -1.57 -29.80 12.52
CA PHE A 247 -1.65 -28.72 11.54
C PHE A 247 -0.51 -28.81 10.53
N LEU A 248 0.76 -28.90 10.97
CA LEU A 248 1.90 -29.01 10.06
C LEU A 248 1.81 -30.24 9.14
N LEU A 249 1.35 -31.38 9.66
CA LEU A 249 1.18 -32.60 8.87
C LEU A 249 0.09 -32.46 7.81
N VAL A 250 -1.07 -31.91 8.19
CA VAL A 250 -2.20 -31.67 7.27
C VAL A 250 -1.82 -30.64 6.21
N GLU A 251 -1.27 -29.51 6.64
CA GLU A 251 -0.86 -28.40 5.79
C GLU A 251 0.24 -28.82 4.79
N SER A 252 1.16 -29.72 5.20
CA SER A 252 2.19 -30.26 4.30
C SER A 252 1.65 -31.14 3.17
N ARG A 253 0.43 -31.67 3.33
CA ARG A 253 -0.26 -32.53 2.35
C ARG A 253 -1.39 -31.81 1.61
N ALA A 254 -1.77 -30.61 2.05
CA ALA A 254 -2.83 -29.83 1.44
C ALA A 254 -2.41 -29.34 0.05
N SER A 255 -3.34 -29.44 -0.92
CA SER A 255 -3.10 -28.94 -2.29
C SER A 255 -3.09 -27.41 -2.35
N GLU A 256 -3.86 -26.74 -1.50
CA GLU A 256 -3.95 -25.27 -1.41
C GLU A 256 -3.83 -24.80 0.06
N PRO A 257 -2.63 -24.87 0.66
CA PRO A 257 -2.39 -24.52 2.06
C PRO A 257 -2.84 -23.09 2.42
N ILE A 258 -3.24 -22.86 3.66
CA ILE A 258 -3.48 -21.56 4.31
C ILE A 258 -2.16 -20.82 4.52
N ILE A 259 -1.17 -21.52 5.06
CA ILE A 259 0.18 -21.03 5.33
C ILE A 259 1.12 -21.95 4.55
N PRO A 260 1.58 -21.54 3.35
CA PRO A 260 2.48 -22.36 2.56
C PRO A 260 3.78 -22.59 3.34
N LEU A 261 3.96 -23.79 3.91
CA LEU A 261 5.10 -24.11 4.80
C LEU A 261 6.45 -23.92 4.11
N ARG A 262 6.47 -24.00 2.77
CA ARG A 262 7.61 -23.67 1.92
C ARG A 262 8.16 -22.26 2.17
N LEU A 263 7.33 -21.29 2.58
CA LEU A 263 7.76 -19.93 2.90
C LEU A 263 8.72 -19.89 4.09
N PHE A 264 8.54 -20.76 5.09
CA PHE A 264 9.47 -20.83 6.24
C PHE A 264 10.84 -21.40 5.88
N ARG A 265 11.01 -21.98 4.69
CA ARG A 265 12.33 -22.34 4.16
C ARG A 265 13.18 -21.09 3.87
N ASN A 266 12.54 -19.96 3.62
CA ASN A 266 13.22 -18.67 3.55
C ASN A 266 13.48 -18.15 4.98
N ARG A 267 14.75 -18.11 5.37
CA ARG A 267 15.19 -17.66 6.69
C ARG A 267 14.68 -16.26 7.04
N THR A 268 14.57 -15.34 6.07
CA THR A 268 14.05 -13.99 6.30
C THR A 268 12.60 -14.01 6.75
N ILE A 269 11.75 -14.84 6.12
CA ILE A 269 10.33 -14.96 6.46
C ILE A 269 10.19 -15.57 7.87
N ALA A 270 10.95 -16.61 8.17
CA ALA A 270 10.92 -17.26 9.48
C ALA A 270 11.37 -16.29 10.59
N LEU A 271 12.52 -15.63 10.42
CA LEU A 271 13.05 -14.67 11.40
C LEU A 271 12.14 -13.43 11.53
N ALA A 272 11.60 -12.90 10.44
CA ALA A 272 10.66 -11.78 10.48
C ALA A 272 9.37 -12.16 11.24
N SER A 273 8.86 -13.37 11.04
CA SER A 273 7.68 -13.86 11.76
C SER A 273 7.93 -13.99 13.27
N VAL A 274 9.10 -14.53 13.66
CA VAL A 274 9.51 -14.64 15.07
C VAL A 274 9.72 -13.25 15.69
N ALA A 275 10.40 -12.33 15.00
CA ALA A 275 10.57 -10.96 15.49
C ALA A 275 9.21 -10.26 15.66
N SER A 276 8.28 -10.46 14.71
CA SER A 276 6.94 -9.88 14.73
C SER A 276 6.10 -10.36 15.92
N LEU A 277 6.24 -11.64 16.31
CA LEU A 277 5.64 -12.19 17.55
C LEU A 277 6.02 -11.34 18.76
N PHE A 278 7.32 -11.08 18.97
CA PHE A 278 7.81 -10.30 20.11
C PHE A 278 7.44 -8.82 20.03
N VAL A 279 7.46 -8.21 18.83
CA VAL A 279 6.97 -6.83 18.63
C VAL A 279 5.49 -6.71 19.02
N GLY A 280 4.69 -7.74 18.74
CA GLY A 280 3.29 -7.83 19.16
C GLY A 280 3.08 -7.66 20.66
N VAL A 281 3.95 -8.27 21.48
CA VAL A 281 3.93 -8.14 22.96
C VAL A 281 4.05 -6.67 23.37
N ALA A 282 5.04 -5.96 22.84
CA ALA A 282 5.27 -4.55 23.14
C ALA A 282 4.11 -3.65 22.74
N MET A 283 3.59 -3.86 21.52
CA MET A 283 2.57 -3.01 20.91
C MET A 283 1.28 -2.98 21.74
N PHE A 284 0.82 -4.15 22.16
CA PHE A 284 -0.41 -4.24 22.95
C PHE A 284 -0.20 -4.02 24.44
N ALA A 285 0.98 -4.33 24.99
CA ALA A 285 1.31 -3.97 26.38
C ALA A 285 1.26 -2.46 26.58
N GLY A 286 1.87 -1.68 25.66
CA GLY A 286 1.84 -0.22 25.72
C GLY A 286 0.42 0.34 25.76
N THR A 287 -0.42 -0.02 24.79
CA THR A 287 -1.79 0.51 24.69
C THR A 287 -2.68 0.13 25.88
N VAL A 288 -2.53 -1.08 26.42
CA VAL A 288 -3.35 -1.56 27.54
C VAL A 288 -2.88 -0.98 28.88
N PHE A 289 -1.59 -1.05 29.17
CA PHE A 289 -1.09 -0.72 30.51
C PHE A 289 -0.83 0.78 30.73
N PHE A 290 -0.65 1.59 29.68
CA PHE A 290 -0.58 3.05 29.86
C PHE A 290 -1.88 3.65 30.39
N SER A 291 -3.03 3.12 29.94
CA SER A 291 -4.34 3.53 30.45
C SER A 291 -4.44 3.33 31.96
N GLN A 292 -4.07 2.15 32.45
CA GLN A 292 -4.03 1.88 33.90
C GLN A 292 -3.00 2.73 34.62
N TYR A 293 -1.84 3.00 34.03
CA TYR A 293 -0.82 3.82 34.67
C TYR A 293 -1.32 5.24 34.90
N PHE A 294 -1.84 5.90 33.86
CA PHE A 294 -2.29 7.28 34.00
C PHE A 294 -3.54 7.41 34.88
N GLN A 295 -4.44 6.44 34.85
CA GLN A 295 -5.67 6.50 35.65
C GLN A 295 -5.45 6.02 37.09
N LEU A 296 -4.87 4.82 37.27
CA LEU A 296 -4.77 4.16 38.57
C LEU A 296 -3.48 4.48 39.34
N ALA A 297 -2.38 4.84 38.67
CA ALA A 297 -1.16 5.28 39.36
C ALA A 297 -1.06 6.81 39.47
N ARG A 298 -1.59 7.55 38.49
CA ARG A 298 -1.45 9.02 38.42
C ARG A 298 -2.74 9.80 38.70
N GLY A 299 -3.86 9.11 38.94
CA GLY A 299 -5.16 9.74 39.22
C GLY A 299 -5.64 10.68 38.12
N LYS A 300 -5.36 10.38 36.85
CA LYS A 300 -5.82 11.18 35.70
C LYS A 300 -7.14 10.65 35.17
N SER A 301 -7.95 11.54 34.60
CA SER A 301 -9.18 11.14 33.93
C SER A 301 -8.89 10.30 32.67
N PRO A 302 -9.83 9.45 32.21
CA PRO A 302 -9.79 8.78 30.92
C PRO A 302 -9.38 9.66 29.74
N THR A 303 -9.90 10.89 29.62
CA THR A 303 -9.49 11.83 28.55
C THR A 303 -8.02 12.19 28.67
N MET A 304 -7.56 12.56 29.86
CA MET A 304 -6.18 12.96 30.09
C MET A 304 -5.21 11.78 29.91
N SER A 305 -5.61 10.56 30.26
CA SER A 305 -4.87 9.34 29.94
C SER A 305 -4.64 9.23 28.42
N GLY A 306 -5.69 9.39 27.62
CA GLY A 306 -5.58 9.42 26.15
C GLY A 306 -4.61 10.48 25.64
N VAL A 307 -4.76 11.73 26.10
CA VAL A 307 -3.87 12.84 25.71
C VAL A 307 -2.42 12.57 26.09
N MET A 308 -2.18 11.98 27.27
CA MET A 308 -0.84 11.67 27.74
C MET A 308 -0.16 10.53 26.97
N THR A 309 -0.89 9.70 26.22
CA THR A 309 -0.30 8.66 25.35
C THR A 309 0.13 9.16 23.96
N ILE A 310 -0.15 10.42 23.61
CA ILE A 310 0.21 11.00 22.31
C ILE A 310 1.70 10.83 21.95
N PRO A 311 2.69 10.98 22.86
CA PRO A 311 4.11 10.82 22.49
C PRO A 311 4.45 9.46 21.88
N MET A 312 3.84 8.38 22.39
CA MET A 312 4.02 7.02 21.83
C MET A 312 3.46 6.95 20.41
N ILE A 313 2.25 7.45 20.22
CA ILE A 313 1.54 7.40 18.94
C ILE A 313 2.26 8.28 17.90
N ALA A 314 2.74 9.46 18.31
CA ALA A 314 3.52 10.36 17.48
C ALA A 314 4.86 9.71 17.07
N GLY A 315 5.57 9.07 18.00
CA GLY A 315 6.80 8.32 17.69
C GLY A 315 6.54 7.19 16.68
N LEU A 316 5.48 6.42 16.88
CA LEU A 316 5.04 5.36 15.97
C LEU A 316 4.77 5.89 14.56
N PHE A 317 4.00 6.97 14.47
CA PHE A 317 3.64 7.57 13.18
C PHE A 317 4.85 8.16 12.45
N VAL A 318 5.62 9.02 13.14
CA VAL A 318 6.79 9.70 12.56
C VAL A 318 7.81 8.70 12.07
N SER A 319 8.16 7.69 12.88
CA SER A 319 9.13 6.67 12.48
C SER A 319 8.65 5.84 11.30
N SER A 320 7.38 5.41 11.27
CA SER A 320 6.84 4.62 10.17
C SER A 320 6.84 5.41 8.85
N THR A 321 6.50 6.71 8.89
CA THR A 321 6.50 7.57 7.69
C THR A 321 7.93 7.87 7.22
N VAL A 322 8.81 8.29 8.13
CA VAL A 322 10.18 8.69 7.79
C VAL A 322 10.99 7.50 7.31
N SER A 323 10.95 6.37 8.04
CA SER A 323 11.66 5.16 7.62
C SER A 323 11.13 4.64 6.29
N GLY A 324 9.80 4.61 6.07
CA GLY A 324 9.22 4.18 4.79
C GLY A 324 9.66 5.04 3.60
N GLN A 325 9.67 6.38 3.75
CA GLN A 325 10.13 7.30 2.70
C GLN A 325 11.63 7.16 2.41
N LEU A 326 12.45 7.07 3.46
CA LEU A 326 13.91 6.93 3.31
C LEU A 326 14.30 5.57 2.76
N ILE A 327 13.61 4.49 3.16
CA ILE A 327 13.81 3.16 2.61
C ILE A 327 13.47 3.14 1.13
N THR A 328 12.34 3.74 0.74
CA THR A 328 11.96 3.88 -0.68
C THR A 328 13.01 4.64 -1.50
N LYS A 329 13.61 5.70 -0.92
CA LYS A 329 14.66 6.48 -1.60
C LYS A 329 16.01 5.78 -1.65
N THR A 330 16.42 5.11 -0.57
CA THR A 330 17.79 4.58 -0.41
C THR A 330 17.92 3.10 -0.77
N GLY A 331 16.81 2.35 -0.83
CA GLY A 331 16.81 0.90 -0.99
C GLY A 331 17.20 0.12 0.26
N LYS A 332 17.65 0.80 1.33
CA LYS A 332 18.24 0.20 2.53
C LYS A 332 17.26 0.18 3.70
N TRP A 333 16.84 -1.01 4.12
CA TRP A 333 15.83 -1.22 5.16
C TRP A 333 16.35 -1.88 6.43
N LYS A 334 17.48 -2.61 6.38
CA LYS A 334 17.98 -3.35 7.54
C LYS A 334 18.39 -2.43 8.69
N ALA A 335 19.04 -1.31 8.38
CA ALA A 335 19.46 -0.34 9.40
C ALA A 335 18.28 0.19 10.22
N TRP A 336 17.17 0.53 9.56
CA TRP A 336 15.94 0.99 10.21
C TRP A 336 15.29 -0.09 11.06
N LEU A 337 15.27 -1.34 10.59
CA LEU A 337 14.73 -2.46 11.35
C LEU A 337 15.54 -2.73 12.63
N VAL A 338 16.88 -2.67 12.54
CA VAL A 338 17.79 -2.87 13.68
C VAL A 338 17.70 -1.70 14.66
N SER A 339 17.69 -0.45 14.19
CA SER A 339 17.50 0.73 15.05
C SER A 339 16.15 0.69 15.76
N GLY A 340 15.09 0.24 15.06
CA GLY A 340 13.77 0.03 15.65
C GLY A 340 13.81 -0.94 16.83
N GLY A 341 14.52 -2.07 16.69
CA GLY A 341 14.70 -3.04 17.78
C GLY A 341 15.42 -2.45 18.99
N VAL A 342 16.50 -1.68 18.77
CA VAL A 342 17.23 -1.00 19.85
C VAL A 342 16.32 0.00 20.58
N LEU A 343 15.63 0.86 19.83
CA LEU A 343 14.75 1.89 20.40
C LEU A 343 13.57 1.27 21.17
N LEU A 344 13.01 0.19 20.66
CA LEU A 344 11.89 -0.50 21.32
C LEU A 344 12.32 -1.15 22.64
N THR A 345 13.44 -1.88 22.63
CA THR A 345 13.99 -2.48 23.86
C THR A 345 14.39 -1.41 24.87
N ALA A 346 15.07 -0.35 24.43
CA ALA A 346 15.47 0.76 25.30
C ALA A 346 14.24 1.47 25.89
N GLY A 347 13.22 1.75 25.08
CA GLY A 347 11.97 2.37 25.52
C GLY A 347 11.28 1.56 26.60
N LEU A 348 11.15 0.23 26.42
CA LEU A 348 10.58 -0.66 27.43
C LEU A 348 11.43 -0.77 28.70
N GLY A 349 12.75 -0.86 28.56
CA GLY A 349 13.67 -0.89 29.71
C GLY A 349 13.59 0.38 30.54
N LEU A 350 13.52 1.55 29.90
CA LEU A 350 13.36 2.84 30.56
C LEU A 350 11.96 3.00 31.18
N LEU A 351 10.91 2.52 30.52
CA LEU A 351 9.57 2.46 31.13
C LEU A 351 9.56 1.57 32.38
N GLY A 352 10.44 0.57 32.47
CA GLY A 352 10.64 -0.24 33.67
C GLY A 352 11.13 0.54 34.90
N THR A 353 11.65 1.76 34.72
CA THR A 353 12.08 2.62 35.83
C THR A 353 11.00 3.60 36.28
N MET A 354 9.84 3.63 35.63
CA MET A 354 8.80 4.58 35.98
C MET A 354 8.18 4.27 37.34
N ARG A 355 7.72 5.30 38.03
CA ARG A 355 7.02 5.25 39.31
C ARG A 355 5.87 6.24 39.28
N TYR A 356 4.91 6.11 40.21
CA TYR A 356 3.71 6.95 40.23
C TYR A 356 4.00 8.46 40.33
N ASP A 357 5.15 8.86 40.87
CA ASP A 357 5.60 10.24 41.05
C ASP A 357 6.54 10.74 39.92
N THR A 358 6.94 9.87 38.99
CA THR A 358 7.88 10.22 37.92
C THR A 358 7.36 11.38 37.06
N ALA A 359 8.22 12.35 36.79
CA ALA A 359 7.85 13.51 35.98
C ALA A 359 7.44 13.09 34.56
N TYR A 360 6.31 13.61 34.08
CA TYR A 360 5.68 13.18 32.83
C TYR A 360 6.61 13.27 31.62
N TRP A 361 7.49 14.27 31.55
CA TRP A 361 8.38 14.43 30.40
C TRP A 361 9.35 13.24 30.22
N HIS A 362 9.81 12.60 31.31
CA HIS A 362 10.62 11.38 31.24
C HIS A 362 9.80 10.26 30.61
N ILE A 363 8.57 10.06 31.09
CA ILE A 363 7.64 9.04 30.58
C ILE A 363 7.31 9.31 29.11
N ALA A 364 7.10 10.58 28.74
CA ALA A 364 6.85 11.00 27.36
C ALA A 364 8.03 10.66 26.44
N CYS A 365 9.28 10.88 26.88
CA CYS A 365 10.47 10.47 26.15
C CYS A 365 10.55 8.94 26.00
N TYR A 366 10.28 8.18 27.05
CA TYR A 366 10.33 6.72 27.00
C TYR A 366 9.24 6.13 26.10
N MET A 367 8.02 6.70 26.17
CA MET A 367 6.91 6.43 25.26
C MET A 367 7.27 6.74 23.81
N ALA A 368 7.90 7.88 23.54
CA ALA A 368 8.33 8.26 22.20
C ALA A 368 9.37 7.27 21.65
N LEU A 369 10.34 6.83 22.46
CA LEU A 369 11.31 5.79 22.08
C LEU A 369 10.62 4.46 21.75
N MET A 370 9.68 4.03 22.59
CA MET A 370 8.88 2.84 22.33
C MET A 370 8.08 2.97 21.03
N GLY A 371 7.42 4.10 20.81
CA GLY A 371 6.68 4.42 19.59
C GLY A 371 7.57 4.38 18.35
N LEU A 372 8.71 5.07 18.37
CA LEU A 372 9.70 5.08 17.29
C LEU A 372 10.17 3.65 16.97
N GLY A 373 10.44 2.84 18.00
CA GLY A 373 10.83 1.45 17.84
C GLY A 373 9.75 0.61 17.14
N ILE A 374 8.50 0.70 17.60
CA ILE A 374 7.37 -0.02 16.98
C ILE A 374 7.21 0.41 15.51
N GLY A 375 7.24 1.71 15.20
CA GLY A 375 7.00 2.19 13.83
C GLY A 375 8.11 1.82 12.84
N MET A 376 9.37 1.81 13.28
CA MET A 376 10.48 1.33 12.46
C MET A 376 10.45 -0.18 12.24
N MET A 377 9.90 -0.98 13.16
CA MET A 377 9.83 -2.44 12.98
C MET A 377 8.57 -2.88 12.23
N MET A 378 7.42 -2.26 12.52
CA MET A 378 6.08 -2.75 12.15
C MET A 378 5.91 -2.93 10.64
N GLN A 379 6.28 -1.92 9.85
CA GLN A 379 6.15 -1.98 8.39
C GLN A 379 7.35 -2.68 7.75
N ASN A 380 8.54 -2.54 8.33
CA ASN A 380 9.77 -3.08 7.74
C ASN A 380 9.86 -4.61 7.82
N LEU A 381 9.30 -5.23 8.87
CA LEU A 381 9.18 -6.70 8.95
C LEU A 381 8.26 -7.27 7.88
N VAL A 382 7.19 -6.55 7.54
CA VAL A 382 6.28 -6.93 6.45
C VAL A 382 6.99 -6.73 5.11
N LEU A 383 7.58 -5.56 4.89
CA LEU A 383 8.30 -5.21 3.66
C LEU A 383 9.43 -6.21 3.34
N CYS A 384 10.26 -6.57 4.31
CA CYS A 384 11.37 -7.49 4.06
C CYS A 384 10.87 -8.90 3.68
N THR A 385 9.68 -9.28 4.17
CA THR A 385 9.05 -10.55 3.87
C THR A 385 8.43 -10.53 2.47
N GLN A 386 7.75 -9.44 2.11
CA GLN A 386 7.18 -9.24 0.77
C GLN A 386 8.26 -9.25 -0.33
N ASN A 387 9.43 -8.67 -0.06
CA ASN A 387 10.55 -8.62 -1.01
C ASN A 387 11.17 -10.00 -1.31
N GLN A 388 10.87 -11.02 -0.51
CA GLN A 388 11.50 -12.34 -0.57
C GLN A 388 10.68 -13.39 -1.33
N VAL A 389 9.43 -13.07 -1.67
CA VAL A 389 8.47 -14.02 -2.24
C VAL A 389 8.07 -13.62 -3.67
N ALA A 390 7.54 -14.58 -4.42
CA ALA A 390 6.93 -14.31 -5.72
C ALA A 390 5.64 -13.47 -5.54
N PRO A 391 5.19 -12.71 -6.55
CA PRO A 391 3.97 -11.88 -6.48
C PRO A 391 2.72 -12.61 -5.97
N GLU A 392 2.58 -13.88 -6.32
CA GLU A 392 1.47 -14.76 -5.91
C GLU A 392 1.47 -15.05 -4.41
N ASP A 393 2.65 -15.11 -3.79
CA ASP A 393 2.84 -15.46 -2.38
C ASP A 393 2.90 -14.22 -1.45
N ILE A 394 2.90 -12.98 -1.98
CA ILE A 394 2.99 -11.73 -1.20
C ILE A 394 1.90 -11.64 -0.12
N GLY A 395 0.67 -12.02 -0.46
CA GLY A 395 -0.47 -11.99 0.45
C GLY A 395 -0.29 -12.95 1.63
N ALA A 396 0.11 -14.20 1.34
CA ALA A 396 0.37 -15.22 2.34
C ALA A 396 1.57 -14.85 3.24
N ALA A 397 2.64 -14.31 2.66
CA ALA A 397 3.82 -13.94 3.42
C ALA A 397 3.54 -12.79 4.41
N SER A 398 2.78 -11.78 3.97
CA SER A 398 2.39 -10.64 4.81
C SER A 398 1.42 -11.03 5.94
N SER A 399 0.50 -11.95 5.65
CA SER A 399 -0.49 -12.42 6.61
C SER A 399 0.16 -13.25 7.72
N VAL A 400 1.18 -14.07 7.41
CA VAL A 400 1.95 -14.82 8.41
C VAL A 400 2.62 -13.89 9.42
N VAL A 401 3.34 -12.86 8.96
CA VAL A 401 3.99 -11.87 9.84
C VAL A 401 2.97 -11.17 10.75
N THR A 402 1.79 -10.85 10.21
CA THR A 402 0.70 -10.22 10.96
C THR A 402 0.05 -11.17 11.95
N PHE A 403 -0.14 -12.43 11.58
CA PHE A 403 -0.70 -13.46 12.45
C PHE A 403 0.17 -13.70 13.67
N PHE A 404 1.48 -13.89 13.48
CA PHE A 404 2.42 -14.04 14.59
C PHE A 404 2.46 -12.79 15.48
N ARG A 405 2.38 -11.58 14.89
CA ARG A 405 2.26 -10.33 15.67
C ARG A 405 1.06 -10.33 16.59
N SER A 406 -0.12 -10.64 16.05
CA SER A 406 -1.36 -10.62 16.83
C SER A 406 -1.37 -11.72 17.90
N LEU A 407 -0.83 -12.91 17.57
CA LEU A 407 -0.63 -14.00 18.54
C LEU A 407 0.25 -13.57 19.72
N GLY A 408 1.38 -12.92 19.41
CA GLY A 408 2.30 -12.42 20.43
C GLY A 408 1.69 -11.31 21.27
N GLY A 409 0.88 -10.43 20.67
CA GLY A 409 0.08 -9.44 21.39
C GLY A 409 -0.91 -10.06 22.37
N ALA A 410 -1.69 -11.04 21.92
CA ALA A 410 -2.68 -11.72 22.76
C ALA A 410 -2.02 -12.50 23.92
N MET A 411 -0.95 -13.25 23.63
CA MET A 411 -0.17 -13.95 24.66
C MET A 411 0.48 -12.97 25.64
N GLY A 412 1.09 -11.91 25.10
CA GLY A 412 1.82 -10.90 25.86
C GLY A 412 0.94 -10.17 26.87
N VAL A 413 -0.19 -9.61 26.43
CA VAL A 413 -1.12 -8.90 27.33
C VAL A 413 -1.65 -9.85 28.41
N SER A 414 -1.95 -11.10 28.06
CA SER A 414 -2.47 -12.09 28.99
C SER A 414 -1.45 -12.49 30.07
N ALA A 415 -0.22 -12.83 29.65
CA ALA A 415 0.86 -13.20 30.56
C ALA A 415 1.31 -12.02 31.44
N LEU A 416 1.53 -10.85 30.84
CA LEU A 416 1.95 -9.64 31.55
C LEU A 416 0.85 -9.15 32.49
N GLY A 417 -0.42 -9.22 32.11
CA GLY A 417 -1.54 -8.87 32.99
C GLY A 417 -1.66 -9.81 34.20
N ALA A 418 -1.37 -11.10 34.01
CA ALA A 418 -1.30 -12.05 35.12
C ALA A 418 -0.16 -11.72 36.10
N VAL A 419 1.04 -11.44 35.57
CA VAL A 419 2.19 -11.02 36.38
C VAL A 419 1.88 -9.74 37.14
N MET A 420 1.29 -8.76 36.47
CA MET A 420 0.93 -7.48 37.07
C MET A 420 -0.07 -7.63 38.21
N SER A 421 -1.08 -8.50 38.05
CA SER A 421 -2.06 -8.77 39.11
C SER A 421 -1.39 -9.33 40.37
N THR A 422 -0.41 -10.23 40.22
CA THR A 422 0.36 -10.76 41.35
C THR A 422 1.23 -9.68 41.97
N ARG A 423 1.98 -8.91 41.15
CA ARG A 423 2.86 -7.83 41.62
C ARG A 423 2.09 -6.74 42.39
N ILE A 424 0.96 -6.28 41.86
CA ILE A 424 0.12 -5.28 42.55
C ILE A 424 -0.35 -5.83 43.90
N THR A 425 -0.77 -7.10 43.95
CA THR A 425 -1.19 -7.73 45.21
C THR A 425 -0.07 -7.74 46.24
N ASP A 426 1.15 -8.04 45.82
CA ASP A 426 2.32 -8.06 46.70
C ASP A 426 2.70 -6.64 47.16
N TYR A 427 2.76 -5.67 46.25
CA TYR A 427 3.05 -4.26 46.61
C TYR A 427 1.97 -3.65 47.52
N VAL A 428 0.70 -4.00 47.35
CA VAL A 428 -0.37 -3.57 48.25
C VAL A 428 -0.19 -4.19 49.64
N LYS A 429 0.16 -5.48 49.73
CA LYS A 429 0.43 -6.13 51.02
C LYS A 429 1.61 -5.48 51.75
N ASP A 430 2.69 -5.24 51.03
CA ASP A 430 3.90 -4.61 51.57
C ASP A 430 3.59 -3.18 52.04
N GLY A 431 2.94 -2.37 51.19
CA GLY A 431 2.57 -0.99 51.55
C GLY A 431 1.55 -0.91 52.70
N LEU A 432 0.67 -1.91 52.86
CA LEU A 432 -0.23 -1.99 54.02
C LEU A 432 0.50 -2.42 55.29
N ALA A 433 1.51 -3.29 55.19
CA ALA A 433 2.35 -3.66 56.34
C ALA A 433 3.15 -2.45 56.86
N ASP A 434 3.62 -1.60 55.96
CA ASP A 434 4.35 -0.36 56.29
C ASP A 434 3.46 0.68 57.03
N LEU A 435 2.15 0.66 56.82
CA LEU A 435 1.17 1.52 57.52
C LEU A 435 0.83 1.03 58.94
N GLY A 436 1.33 -0.14 59.37
CA GLY A 436 1.14 -0.67 60.72
C GLY A 436 -0.31 -1.08 61.05
N PRO A 437 -0.70 -1.14 62.35
CA PRO A 437 -2.02 -1.63 62.79
C PRO A 437 -3.22 -0.85 62.22
N GLN A 438 -3.01 0.40 61.79
CA GLN A 438 -4.03 1.22 61.12
C GLN A 438 -4.32 0.71 59.70
N GLY A 439 -3.32 0.18 58.98
CA GLY A 439 -3.49 -0.47 57.67
C GLY A 439 -4.24 -1.80 57.73
N ALA A 440 -4.05 -2.57 58.80
CA ALA A 440 -4.74 -3.85 59.02
C ALA A 440 -6.26 -3.70 59.24
N ALA A 441 -6.70 -2.62 59.91
CA ALA A 441 -8.12 -2.33 60.10
C ALA A 441 -8.82 -1.84 58.81
N LEU A 442 -8.08 -1.18 57.93
CA LEU A 442 -8.57 -0.66 56.64
C LEU A 442 -8.56 -1.72 55.52
N GLY A 443 -7.63 -2.69 55.57
CA GLY A 443 -7.52 -3.78 54.58
C GLY A 443 -8.72 -4.73 54.52
N HIS A 444 -9.57 -4.75 55.56
CA HIS A 444 -10.80 -5.54 55.60
C HIS A 444 -12.00 -4.88 54.89
N GLY A 445 -11.92 -3.59 54.53
CA GLY A 445 -13.04 -2.84 53.94
C GLY A 445 -12.91 -2.50 52.45
N GLY A 446 -11.70 -2.50 51.88
CA GLY A 446 -11.46 -1.93 50.53
C GLY A 446 -10.96 -2.89 49.44
N THR A 447 -10.33 -4.03 49.78
CA THR A 447 -9.57 -4.83 48.80
C THR A 447 -9.76 -6.34 48.87
N GLY A 448 -10.74 -6.83 49.65
CA GLY A 448 -11.00 -8.27 49.80
C GLY A 448 -11.44 -9.01 48.52
N GLY A 449 -11.76 -8.30 47.43
CA GLY A 449 -12.40 -8.86 46.23
C GLY A 449 -11.56 -8.93 44.95
N GLY A 450 -10.33 -8.41 44.91
CA GLY A 450 -9.54 -8.35 43.66
C GLY A 450 -10.13 -7.45 42.55
N GLY A 451 -11.06 -6.55 42.93
CA GLY A 451 -11.64 -5.51 42.07
C GLY A 451 -10.66 -4.36 41.80
N ILE A 452 -10.87 -3.62 40.71
CA ILE A 452 -10.15 -2.36 40.47
C ILE A 452 -10.66 -1.33 41.49
N PRO A 453 -9.80 -0.73 42.33
CA PRO A 453 -10.23 0.17 43.39
C PRO A 453 -10.65 1.55 42.84
N ASP A 454 -11.71 2.10 43.41
CA ASP A 454 -12.09 3.50 43.22
C ASP A 454 -11.18 4.41 44.06
N LEU A 455 -10.27 5.12 43.42
CA LEU A 455 -9.26 5.94 44.08
C LEU A 455 -9.82 7.18 44.77
N ASP A 456 -10.99 7.67 44.35
CA ASP A 456 -11.58 8.89 44.91
C ASP A 456 -12.37 8.62 46.20
N ALA A 457 -12.81 7.37 46.38
CA ALA A 457 -13.44 6.90 47.62
C ALA A 457 -12.43 6.51 48.71
N LEU A 458 -11.14 6.43 48.40
CA LEU A 458 -10.11 5.91 49.31
C LEU A 458 -9.49 7.00 50.20
N PRO A 459 -9.29 6.75 51.51
CA PRO A 459 -8.52 7.63 52.38
C PRO A 459 -7.11 7.86 51.86
N ALA A 460 -6.57 9.07 52.04
CA ALA A 460 -5.29 9.49 51.45
C ALA A 460 -4.12 8.51 51.65
N PRO A 461 -3.90 7.89 52.84
CA PRO A 461 -2.82 6.92 53.02
C PRO A 461 -2.99 5.65 52.16
N PHE A 462 -4.23 5.18 52.01
CA PHE A 462 -4.54 3.98 51.22
C PHE A 462 -4.48 4.26 49.72
N ARG A 463 -4.92 5.46 49.31
CA ARG A 463 -4.79 5.94 47.93
C ARG A 463 -3.34 5.95 47.48
N THR A 464 -2.42 6.48 48.29
CA THR A 464 -0.99 6.50 47.94
C THR A 464 -0.37 5.11 47.86
N VAL A 465 -0.76 4.17 48.74
CA VAL A 465 -0.33 2.76 48.62
C VAL A 465 -0.80 2.16 47.30
N MET A 466 -2.04 2.42 46.90
CA MET A 466 -2.59 1.90 45.65
C MET A 466 -1.92 2.52 44.42
N GLU A 467 -1.77 3.85 44.40
CA GLU A 467 -1.09 4.58 43.33
C GLU A 467 0.36 4.08 43.16
N SER A 468 1.07 3.87 44.27
CA SER A 468 2.43 3.31 44.28
C SER A 468 2.47 1.87 43.79
N ALA A 469 1.54 1.02 44.22
CA ALA A 469 1.47 -0.38 43.81
C ALA A 469 1.20 -0.54 42.31
N TYR A 470 0.27 0.26 41.75
CA TYR A 470 0.05 0.30 40.30
C TYR A 470 1.27 0.90 39.56
N GLY A 471 1.90 1.93 40.11
CA GLY A 471 3.13 2.51 39.54
C GLY A 471 4.26 1.47 39.41
N HIS A 472 4.56 0.74 40.48
CA HIS A 472 5.57 -0.33 40.48
C HIS A 472 5.16 -1.53 39.65
N GLY A 473 3.92 -2.00 39.81
CA GLY A 473 3.42 -3.18 39.09
C GLY A 473 3.44 -3.01 37.57
N ILE A 474 3.08 -1.82 37.07
CA ILE A 474 3.13 -1.55 35.62
C ILE A 474 4.57 -1.35 35.13
N ALA A 475 5.44 -0.74 35.94
CA ALA A 475 6.86 -0.65 35.62
C ALA A 475 7.48 -2.04 35.49
N ASP A 476 7.18 -2.96 36.39
CA ASP A 476 7.64 -4.36 36.34
C ASP A 476 7.17 -5.05 35.05
N VAL A 477 5.95 -4.79 34.59
CA VAL A 477 5.44 -5.32 33.32
C VAL A 477 6.30 -4.87 32.15
N PHE A 478 6.64 -3.58 32.06
CA PHE A 478 7.49 -3.08 30.98
C PHE A 478 8.92 -3.60 31.10
N LEU A 479 9.45 -3.73 32.32
CA LEU A 479 10.77 -4.29 32.57
C LEU A 479 10.86 -5.77 32.17
N ILE A 480 9.81 -6.56 32.40
CA ILE A 480 9.70 -7.96 31.98
C ILE A 480 9.47 -8.08 30.47
N ALA A 481 8.77 -7.13 29.86
CA ALA A 481 8.59 -7.09 28.41
C ALA A 481 9.90 -6.75 27.66
N ALA A 482 10.79 -5.96 28.25
CA ALA A 482 12.06 -5.55 27.65
C ALA A 482 12.96 -6.72 27.17
N PRO A 483 13.27 -7.74 27.99
CA PRO A 483 14.06 -8.90 27.52
C PRO A 483 13.33 -9.74 26.46
N ILE A 484 11.99 -9.84 26.53
CA ILE A 484 11.19 -10.54 25.52
C ILE A 484 11.34 -9.85 24.15
N VAL A 485 11.32 -8.52 24.13
CA VAL A 485 11.50 -7.73 22.91
C VAL A 485 12.96 -7.65 22.49
N PHE A 486 13.90 -7.72 23.42
CA PHE A 486 15.32 -7.85 23.09
C PHE A 486 15.59 -9.11 22.25
N LEU A 487 14.85 -10.20 22.46
CA LEU A 487 14.90 -11.36 21.57
C LEU A 487 14.47 -11.01 20.13
N ALA A 488 13.47 -10.12 19.96
CA ALA A 488 13.11 -9.60 18.65
C ALA A 488 14.29 -8.89 17.98
N PHE A 489 14.99 -8.01 18.72
CA PHE A 489 16.19 -7.33 18.25
C PHE A 489 17.31 -8.31 17.87
N VAL A 490 17.58 -9.32 18.72
CA VAL A 490 18.58 -10.34 18.41
C VAL A 490 18.22 -11.09 17.12
N VAL A 491 16.94 -11.47 16.96
CA VAL A 491 16.44 -12.14 15.76
C VAL A 491 16.56 -11.25 14.52
N THR A 492 16.29 -9.95 14.62
CA THR A 492 16.39 -9.03 13.48
C THR A 492 17.83 -8.82 13.00
N LEU A 493 18.85 -8.96 13.86
CA LEU A 493 20.25 -8.90 13.44
C LEU A 493 20.61 -9.97 12.40
N PHE A 494 20.01 -11.16 12.53
CA PHE A 494 20.23 -12.29 11.63
C PHE A 494 19.43 -12.20 10.32
N ILE A 495 18.49 -11.25 10.21
CA ILE A 495 17.79 -11.01 8.96
C ILE A 495 18.79 -10.42 7.95
N LYS A 496 18.94 -11.07 6.80
CA LYS A 496 19.82 -10.60 5.73
C LYS A 496 19.10 -9.56 4.89
N GLU A 497 19.75 -8.43 4.68
CA GLU A 497 19.27 -7.42 3.77
C GLU A 497 19.35 -7.95 2.34
N VAL A 498 18.21 -8.06 1.68
CA VAL A 498 18.13 -8.28 0.25
C VAL A 498 17.70 -6.95 -0.35
N PRO A 499 18.44 -6.40 -1.34
CA PRO A 499 18.06 -5.17 -2.01
C PRO A 499 16.59 -5.22 -2.43
N LEU A 500 15.89 -4.10 -2.26
CA LEU A 500 14.51 -4.00 -2.73
C LEU A 500 14.49 -4.27 -4.24
N ARG A 501 13.70 -5.27 -4.66
CA ARG A 501 13.58 -5.64 -6.07
C ARG A 501 13.13 -4.42 -6.86
N THR A 502 14.00 -3.94 -7.75
CA THR A 502 13.81 -2.71 -8.53
C THR A 502 12.88 -2.94 -9.73
N ALA A 503 12.67 -4.21 -10.09
CA ALA A 503 11.72 -4.64 -11.11
C ALA A 503 10.28 -4.56 -10.57
N GLY A 504 9.51 -3.60 -11.07
CA GLY A 504 8.06 -3.55 -10.86
C GLY A 504 7.39 -4.83 -11.37
N ALA A 505 6.21 -5.15 -10.83
CA ALA A 505 5.48 -6.40 -11.07
C ALA A 505 5.25 -6.80 -12.55
N LEU A 506 5.52 -5.93 -13.53
CA LEU A 506 5.51 -6.30 -14.96
C LEU A 506 6.83 -6.83 -15.51
N ALA A 507 7.98 -6.35 -15.05
CA ALA A 507 9.25 -6.98 -15.42
C ALA A 507 9.32 -8.42 -14.84
N GLN A 508 8.64 -8.66 -13.72
CA GLN A 508 8.55 -9.98 -13.07
C GLN A 508 7.64 -10.98 -13.79
N ALA A 509 6.61 -10.52 -14.52
CA ALA A 509 5.79 -11.40 -15.37
C ALA A 509 6.55 -11.86 -16.63
N VAL A 510 7.60 -11.13 -17.01
CA VAL A 510 8.47 -11.45 -18.14
C VAL A 510 9.65 -12.35 -17.71
N GLU A 511 10.18 -12.18 -16.50
CA GLU A 511 11.25 -13.04 -15.93
C GLU A 511 10.76 -14.39 -15.40
N SER A 512 9.50 -14.50 -14.94
CA SER A 512 8.92 -15.75 -14.45
C SER A 512 8.41 -16.57 -15.63
N GLY A 513 9.34 -17.07 -16.46
CA GLY A 513 9.05 -17.97 -17.55
C GLY A 513 8.46 -19.29 -17.03
N ASP A 514 7.14 -19.36 -16.92
CA ASP A 514 6.39 -20.59 -16.73
C ASP A 514 6.33 -21.35 -18.07
N THR A 515 7.47 -21.89 -18.49
CA THR A 515 7.54 -22.94 -19.51
C THR A 515 7.20 -24.27 -18.85
N SER A 516 5.90 -24.53 -18.68
CA SER A 516 5.40 -25.89 -18.49
C SER A 516 5.21 -26.55 -19.86
N ALA A 517 6.31 -26.98 -20.47
CA ALA A 517 6.29 -27.90 -21.60
C ALA A 517 6.51 -29.35 -21.08
N PRO A 518 5.67 -30.33 -21.43
CA PRO A 518 5.93 -31.73 -21.11
C PRO A 518 7.15 -32.25 -21.89
N ALA A 519 8.01 -33.00 -21.21
CA ALA A 519 9.20 -33.62 -21.77
C ALA A 519 8.88 -34.85 -22.63
N THR A 520 9.47 -34.95 -23.83
CA THR A 520 9.84 -36.23 -24.49
C THR A 520 10.89 -36.02 -25.60
N PRO A 521 11.58 -37.08 -26.09
CA PRO A 521 13.02 -37.31 -25.91
C PRO A 521 13.90 -36.95 -27.13
N ALA A 522 15.21 -36.83 -26.87
CA ALA A 522 16.25 -36.50 -27.84
C ALA A 522 16.62 -37.65 -28.81
N VAL A 523 16.81 -37.33 -30.10
CA VAL A 523 17.66 -38.03 -31.11
C VAL A 523 18.11 -36.97 -32.18
N PRO A 524 19.32 -37.05 -32.78
CA PRO A 524 20.16 -35.87 -33.07
C PRO A 524 20.18 -35.33 -34.51
N ALA A 525 20.82 -34.17 -34.60
CA ALA A 525 21.06 -33.28 -35.74
C ALA A 525 21.69 -33.90 -36.99
N THR A 526 21.40 -33.28 -38.15
CA THR A 526 22.31 -33.21 -39.29
C THR A 526 22.31 -31.80 -39.87
N ALA A 527 23.51 -31.32 -40.18
CA ALA A 527 23.86 -29.97 -40.61
C ALA A 527 23.65 -29.73 -42.12
N GLU A 528 23.89 -28.46 -42.53
CA GLU A 528 24.57 -27.97 -43.77
C GLU A 528 23.70 -26.90 -44.48
N ALA A 529 23.99 -25.59 -44.36
CA ALA A 529 25.03 -24.75 -44.98
C ALA A 529 24.40 -23.68 -45.91
N ALA A 530 24.90 -22.45 -45.78
CA ALA A 530 24.63 -21.23 -46.56
C ALA A 530 25.39 -21.29 -47.93
N PRO A 531 25.59 -20.21 -48.75
CA PRO A 531 25.34 -18.77 -48.53
C PRO A 531 25.04 -17.87 -49.78
N THR A 532 24.96 -16.55 -49.52
CA THR A 532 25.35 -15.38 -50.38
C THR A 532 24.42 -15.00 -51.55
N GLU A 533 24.17 -13.74 -51.94
CA GLU A 533 25.07 -12.58 -52.09
C GLU A 533 24.30 -11.24 -52.38
N ALA A 534 24.92 -10.12 -51.99
CA ALA A 534 24.97 -8.74 -52.55
C ALA A 534 23.72 -7.93 -53.03
N GLU A 535 23.44 -6.84 -52.29
CA GLU A 535 23.48 -5.38 -52.64
C GLU A 535 23.84 -4.96 -54.12
N PRO A 536 23.50 -3.75 -54.68
CA PRO A 536 23.36 -2.45 -53.97
C PRO A 536 22.52 -1.27 -54.62
N VAL A 537 22.40 -0.16 -53.86
CA VAL A 537 22.26 1.32 -54.13
C VAL A 537 21.37 2.04 -55.20
N LEU A 538 20.82 3.20 -54.75
CA LEU A 538 20.93 4.61 -55.27
C LEU A 538 19.64 5.42 -55.62
N ALA A 539 19.42 6.47 -54.81
CA ALA A 539 19.27 7.91 -55.13
C ALA A 539 17.99 8.59 -55.71
N SER A 540 17.51 9.59 -54.94
CA SER A 540 17.07 10.98 -55.27
C SER A 540 15.83 11.18 -56.18
N VAL A 541 14.93 12.18 -56.05
CA VAL A 541 15.07 13.66 -56.00
C VAL A 541 13.75 14.31 -55.51
N ALA A 542 13.86 15.53 -54.95
CA ALA A 542 12.91 16.64 -54.73
C ALA A 542 11.92 16.97 -55.90
N ALA A 543 10.86 17.82 -55.87
CA ALA A 543 10.18 18.76 -54.97
C ALA A 543 8.83 19.24 -55.61
N HIS A 544 8.09 20.12 -54.90
CA HIS A 544 6.97 21.01 -55.32
C HIS A 544 5.56 20.40 -55.32
N THR A 545 4.63 20.72 -54.40
CA THR A 545 3.87 21.96 -54.09
C THR A 545 2.82 22.35 -55.14
N GLU A 546 1.54 22.13 -54.83
CA GLU A 546 0.42 23.01 -55.22
C GLU A 546 -0.81 22.77 -54.31
N ALA A 547 -1.67 23.79 -54.21
CA ALA A 547 -2.61 24.06 -53.12
C ALA A 547 -4.09 23.98 -53.58
N GLY A 548 -5.03 23.80 -52.62
CA GLY A 548 -6.47 24.04 -52.81
C GLY A 548 -7.37 23.30 -51.80
N PRO A 549 -8.59 23.80 -51.49
CA PRO A 549 -8.92 24.20 -50.10
C PRO A 549 -10.25 23.64 -49.50
N GLU A 550 -10.58 24.16 -48.30
CA GLU A 550 -11.82 24.09 -47.48
C GLU A 550 -11.91 22.93 -46.45
N GLY A 551 -12.17 23.10 -45.15
CA GLY A 551 -12.40 24.27 -44.30
C GLY A 551 -13.18 23.86 -43.03
N THR A 552 -12.59 23.91 -41.83
CA THR A 552 -13.31 24.21 -40.56
C THR A 552 -12.37 24.54 -39.37
N GLN A 553 -12.38 25.84 -39.03
CA GLN A 553 -12.05 26.57 -37.80
C GLN A 553 -11.37 25.85 -36.60
N ARG A 554 -10.13 26.30 -36.28
CA ARG A 554 -9.58 26.40 -34.91
C ARG A 554 -8.95 27.79 -34.72
N LEU A 555 -9.17 28.37 -33.54
CA LEU A 555 -8.62 29.65 -33.08
C LEU A 555 -7.09 29.58 -33.00
N ALA A 556 -6.41 30.32 -33.86
CA ALA A 556 -4.96 30.58 -33.81
C ALA A 556 -4.72 32.04 -33.42
N ALA A 557 -3.91 32.25 -32.38
CA ALA A 557 -3.34 33.55 -32.08
C ALA A 557 -2.12 33.77 -32.99
N THR A 558 -2.27 34.59 -34.02
CA THR A 558 -1.16 35.13 -34.80
C THR A 558 -0.86 36.57 -34.36
N ALA A 559 0.40 36.80 -34.02
CA ALA A 559 0.97 38.13 -33.99
C ALA A 559 1.14 38.62 -35.43
N SER A 560 0.76 39.87 -35.71
CA SER A 560 1.32 40.64 -36.81
C SER A 560 1.87 41.96 -36.27
N VAL A 561 3.10 42.27 -36.66
CA VAL A 561 3.69 43.60 -36.53
C VAL A 561 4.28 43.95 -37.89
N ALA A 562 3.73 44.98 -38.50
CA ALA A 562 4.35 45.89 -39.46
C ALA A 562 3.53 47.18 -39.37
N GLY A 563 4.03 48.38 -39.09
CA GLY A 563 5.38 48.92 -39.19
C GLY A 563 5.31 50.12 -40.12
N SER A 564 5.14 51.33 -39.59
CA SER A 564 5.67 52.60 -40.16
C SER A 564 5.06 53.85 -39.48
N GLY A 565 5.92 54.74 -39.02
CA GLY A 565 5.73 56.18 -39.24
C GLY A 565 5.28 57.06 -38.06
N ALA A 566 6.24 57.83 -37.56
CA ALA A 566 6.13 59.24 -37.14
C ALA A 566 5.53 59.61 -35.75
N ALA A 567 6.41 60.27 -34.98
CA ALA A 567 6.19 61.50 -34.23
C ALA A 567 5.16 61.54 -33.08
N ALA A 568 5.70 61.73 -31.88
CA ALA A 568 5.25 62.61 -30.81
C ALA A 568 3.74 62.87 -30.63
N ALA A 569 3.18 62.30 -29.56
CA ALA A 569 2.26 63.03 -28.68
C ALA A 569 2.33 62.41 -27.28
N GLN A 570 2.71 63.23 -26.30
CA GLN A 570 2.51 62.96 -24.88
C GLN A 570 1.01 62.86 -24.62
N ASP A 571 0.57 61.80 -23.94
CA ASP A 571 -0.63 61.86 -23.13
C ASP A 571 -0.31 61.26 -21.75
N THR A 572 -0.23 62.16 -20.78
CA THR A 572 0.07 61.90 -19.36
C THR A 572 -1.14 61.24 -18.70
N GLY A 573 -1.11 59.91 -18.61
CA GLY A 573 -1.97 59.13 -17.71
C GLY A 573 -1.12 58.54 -16.58
N GLY A 574 -1.21 59.11 -15.38
CA GLY A 574 -0.37 58.79 -14.21
C GLY A 574 -0.60 57.39 -13.65
N GLY A 575 0.05 56.40 -14.25
CA GLY A 575 0.21 55.06 -13.69
C GLY A 575 1.50 54.92 -12.88
N VAL A 576 1.53 53.96 -11.96
CA VAL A 576 2.72 53.62 -11.19
C VAL A 576 3.52 52.57 -11.98
N PRO A 577 4.77 52.85 -12.38
CA PRO A 577 5.52 51.95 -13.24
C PRO A 577 5.98 50.70 -12.50
N VAL A 578 5.78 49.54 -13.12
CA VAL A 578 6.34 48.24 -12.70
C VAL A 578 7.45 47.86 -13.68
N ARG A 579 8.67 47.69 -13.18
CA ARG A 579 9.88 47.43 -13.98
C ARG A 579 10.64 46.22 -13.46
N GLY A 580 11.38 45.52 -14.32
CA GLY A 580 12.26 44.44 -13.89
C GLY A 580 12.84 43.68 -15.07
N PHE A 581 13.34 42.47 -14.83
CA PHE A 581 13.93 41.59 -15.84
C PHE A 581 13.15 40.29 -15.97
N VAL A 582 12.98 39.81 -17.19
CA VAL A 582 12.55 38.44 -17.49
C VAL A 582 13.78 37.57 -17.67
N ARG A 583 13.94 36.57 -16.80
CA ARG A 583 15.09 35.68 -16.74
C ARG A 583 14.69 34.23 -16.95
N GLY A 584 15.61 33.44 -17.52
CA GLY A 584 15.49 32.00 -17.68
C GLY A 584 16.32 31.25 -16.63
N ALA A 585 16.60 29.97 -16.89
CA ALA A 585 17.53 29.18 -16.08
C ALA A 585 18.90 29.88 -15.96
N GLU A 586 19.55 29.74 -14.80
CA GLU A 586 20.86 30.35 -14.51
C GLU A 586 20.91 31.89 -14.59
N SER A 587 19.76 32.57 -14.50
CA SER A 587 19.64 34.04 -14.61
C SER A 587 19.96 34.62 -15.99
N ALA A 588 19.95 33.82 -17.06
CA ALA A 588 20.10 34.31 -18.43
C ALA A 588 18.91 35.22 -18.82
N PRO A 589 19.14 36.34 -19.53
CA PRO A 589 18.05 37.20 -19.99
C PRO A 589 17.19 36.50 -21.05
N VAL A 590 15.86 36.65 -20.98
CA VAL A 590 14.93 36.12 -21.99
C VAL A 590 14.44 37.28 -22.85
N PRO A 591 15.07 37.53 -24.01
CA PRO A 591 14.71 38.64 -24.86
C PRO A 591 13.35 38.42 -25.51
N ARG A 592 12.64 39.51 -25.82
CA ARG A 592 11.35 39.51 -26.52
C ARG A 592 10.20 38.77 -25.81
N ALA A 593 10.36 38.43 -24.52
CA ALA A 593 9.27 37.90 -23.71
C ALA A 593 8.11 38.92 -23.63
N ALA A 594 6.89 38.48 -23.89
CA ALA A 594 5.71 39.32 -23.73
C ALA A 594 5.31 39.38 -22.25
N VAL A 595 5.28 40.58 -21.68
CA VAL A 595 4.88 40.82 -20.29
C VAL A 595 3.55 41.56 -20.26
N THR A 596 2.54 41.00 -19.60
CA THR A 596 1.17 41.54 -19.57
C THR A 596 0.73 41.77 -18.14
N LEU A 597 0.25 42.97 -17.83
CA LEU A 597 -0.35 43.32 -16.54
C LEU A 597 -1.87 43.20 -16.67
N ILE A 598 -2.49 42.41 -15.79
CA ILE A 598 -3.94 42.20 -15.74
C ILE A 598 -4.49 42.54 -14.35
N SER A 599 -5.76 42.98 -14.28
CA SER A 599 -6.46 43.14 -13.00
C SER A 599 -6.80 41.78 -12.39
N LEU A 600 -7.09 41.73 -11.09
CA LEU A 600 -7.61 40.51 -10.43
C LEU A 600 -8.93 40.02 -11.05
N GLY A 601 -9.69 40.88 -11.74
CA GLY A 601 -10.89 40.53 -12.49
C GLY A 601 -10.62 39.98 -13.90
N GLY A 602 -9.35 39.73 -14.26
CA GLY A 602 -8.96 39.14 -15.55
C GLY A 602 -8.91 40.11 -16.73
N ARG A 603 -9.12 41.41 -16.50
CA ARG A 603 -9.03 42.43 -17.56
C ARG A 603 -7.58 42.84 -17.76
N GLN A 604 -7.10 42.79 -19.00
CA GLN A 604 -5.77 43.32 -19.35
C GLN A 604 -5.71 44.83 -19.17
N LEU A 605 -4.68 45.30 -18.48
CA LEU A 605 -4.45 46.70 -18.12
C LEU A 605 -3.25 47.31 -18.86
N GLY A 606 -2.22 46.50 -19.13
CA GLY A 606 -1.02 46.94 -19.84
C GLY A 606 -0.25 45.77 -20.43
N ARG A 607 0.60 46.02 -21.42
CA ARG A 607 1.49 45.03 -22.03
C ARG A 607 2.80 45.67 -22.44
N ALA A 608 3.89 44.95 -22.26
CA ALA A 608 5.23 45.29 -22.67
C ALA A 608 5.92 44.07 -23.30
N VAL A 609 7.05 44.32 -23.95
CA VAL A 609 7.93 43.27 -24.48
C VAL A 609 9.31 43.48 -23.88
N ALA A 610 9.92 42.42 -23.35
CA ALA A 610 11.24 42.48 -22.76
C ALA A 610 12.30 42.82 -23.82
N GLN A 611 13.26 43.67 -23.46
CA GLN A 611 14.40 44.04 -24.30
C GLN A 611 15.43 42.91 -24.40
N ASP A 612 16.51 43.12 -25.16
CA ASP A 612 17.54 42.11 -25.40
C ASP A 612 18.27 41.68 -24.10
N ASP A 613 18.36 42.57 -23.12
CA ASP A 613 18.88 42.30 -21.78
C ASP A 613 17.84 41.72 -20.81
N GLY A 614 16.64 41.40 -21.30
CA GLY A 614 15.51 40.90 -20.52
C GLY A 614 14.71 41.98 -19.78
N SER A 615 15.09 43.26 -19.85
CA SER A 615 14.41 44.32 -19.11
C SER A 615 13.01 44.63 -19.66
N TYR A 616 12.03 44.92 -18.79
CA TYR A 616 10.68 45.33 -19.17
C TYR A 616 10.14 46.45 -18.26
N ALA A 617 9.14 47.19 -18.76
CA ALA A 617 8.41 48.20 -18.00
C ALA A 617 6.92 48.23 -18.41
N VAL A 618 6.00 48.20 -17.45
CA VAL A 618 4.55 48.30 -17.68
C VAL A 618 3.91 49.18 -16.59
N ASP A 619 2.94 50.02 -16.95
CA ASP A 619 2.31 50.95 -16.01
C ASP A 619 1.03 50.38 -15.39
N ALA A 620 0.93 50.46 -14.06
CA ALA A 620 -0.28 50.09 -13.32
C ALA A 620 -1.18 51.32 -13.14
N PRO A 621 -2.52 51.23 -13.33
CA PRO A 621 -3.41 52.40 -13.26
C PRO A 621 -3.50 53.10 -11.88
N GLY A 622 -3.02 52.47 -10.81
CA GLY A 622 -3.05 53.03 -9.45
C GLY A 622 -2.49 52.05 -8.43
N ALA A 623 -2.56 52.39 -7.15
CA ALA A 623 -2.18 51.47 -6.09
C ALA A 623 -3.20 50.32 -5.98
N GLY A 624 -2.72 49.07 -5.97
CA GLY A 624 -3.58 47.89 -5.97
C GLY A 624 -2.85 46.59 -6.26
N SER A 625 -3.60 45.48 -6.21
CA SER A 625 -3.08 44.15 -6.57
C SER A 625 -3.38 43.86 -8.05
N TYR A 626 -2.34 43.43 -8.76
CA TYR A 626 -2.38 43.11 -10.18
C TYR A 626 -1.69 41.76 -10.41
N VAL A 627 -1.95 41.13 -11.55
CA VAL A 627 -1.24 39.91 -11.97
C VAL A 627 -0.38 40.26 -13.17
N LEU A 628 0.91 39.92 -13.07
CA LEU A 628 1.89 40.12 -14.11
C LEU A 628 2.22 38.77 -14.75
N ILE A 629 2.02 38.67 -16.06
CA ILE A 629 2.19 37.43 -16.82
C ILE A 629 3.32 37.61 -17.83
N ALA A 630 4.38 36.81 -17.73
CA ALA A 630 5.40 36.72 -18.78
C ALA A 630 5.23 35.44 -19.59
N SER A 631 5.44 35.54 -20.90
CA SER A 631 5.46 34.39 -21.82
C SER A 631 6.49 34.60 -22.92
N ALA A 632 7.25 33.56 -23.24
CA ALA A 632 8.20 33.53 -24.36
C ALA A 632 8.16 32.15 -25.02
N ASP A 633 8.50 32.07 -26.32
CA ASP A 633 8.56 30.80 -27.04
C ASP A 633 9.64 29.88 -26.45
N GLY A 634 9.29 28.61 -26.24
CA GLY A 634 10.19 27.64 -25.59
C GLY A 634 10.28 27.78 -24.06
N PHE A 635 9.38 28.56 -23.45
CA PHE A 635 9.26 28.70 -21.99
C PHE A 635 7.81 28.56 -21.53
N GLN A 636 7.60 28.03 -20.32
CA GLN A 636 6.29 27.99 -19.68
C GLN A 636 5.87 29.40 -19.24
N PRO A 637 4.66 29.88 -19.60
CA PRO A 637 4.18 31.18 -19.15
C PRO A 637 4.09 31.23 -17.62
N GLN A 638 4.59 32.32 -17.02
CA GLN A 638 4.57 32.51 -15.58
C GLN A 638 3.66 33.70 -15.23
N ALA A 639 2.74 33.50 -14.29
CA ALA A 639 1.90 34.55 -13.72
C ALA A 639 2.28 34.79 -12.25
N SER A 640 2.55 36.04 -11.89
CA SER A 640 2.90 36.47 -10.53
C SER A 640 2.00 37.61 -10.09
N THR A 641 1.40 37.50 -8.90
CA THR A 641 0.62 38.58 -8.31
C THR A 641 1.54 39.62 -7.68
N VAL A 642 1.42 40.88 -8.10
CA VAL A 642 2.20 42.02 -7.61
C VAL A 642 1.29 43.04 -6.94
N VAL A 643 1.78 43.65 -5.85
CA VAL A 643 1.07 44.73 -5.14
C VAL A 643 1.79 46.03 -5.45
N VAL A 644 1.14 46.91 -6.21
CA VAL A 644 1.69 48.20 -6.62
C VAL A 644 1.25 49.26 -5.62
N GLY A 645 2.22 49.99 -5.05
CA GLY A 645 1.99 51.10 -4.12
C GLY A 645 1.87 52.44 -4.84
N ALA A 646 2.25 53.53 -4.17
CA ALA A 646 2.37 54.86 -4.78
C ALA A 646 3.73 55.10 -5.46
N GLU A 647 4.74 54.27 -5.14
CA GLU A 647 6.08 54.32 -5.73
C GLU A 647 6.27 53.24 -6.80
N PRO A 648 7.15 53.46 -7.80
CA PRO A 648 7.54 52.46 -8.79
C PRO A 648 7.91 51.10 -8.17
N LEU A 649 7.41 50.00 -8.73
CA LEU A 649 7.69 48.65 -8.25
C LEU A 649 8.77 47.97 -9.12
N ALA A 650 9.83 47.46 -8.50
CA ALA A 650 10.80 46.59 -9.16
C ALA A 650 10.46 45.11 -8.93
N TYR A 651 10.29 44.31 -10.00
CA TYR A 651 9.91 42.89 -9.91
C TYR A 651 10.44 42.06 -11.09
N ASP A 652 11.23 41.01 -10.81
CA ASP A 652 11.77 40.12 -11.84
C ASP A 652 10.87 38.90 -12.05
N LEU A 653 10.78 38.42 -13.30
CA LEU A 653 10.01 37.23 -13.69
C LEU A 653 10.96 36.12 -14.14
N LEU A 654 10.71 34.87 -13.74
CA LEU A 654 11.55 33.71 -14.04
C LEU A 654 10.79 32.68 -14.89
N LEU A 655 11.10 32.63 -16.18
CA LEU A 655 10.52 31.68 -17.10
C LEU A 655 11.28 30.34 -17.07
N SER A 656 10.55 29.23 -16.97
CA SER A 656 11.11 27.87 -17.02
C SER A 656 11.07 27.35 -18.47
N GLY A 657 12.18 26.84 -19.00
CA GLY A 657 12.23 26.32 -20.37
C GLY A 657 11.37 25.07 -20.57
N THR A 658 10.83 24.87 -21.78
CA THR A 658 10.13 23.64 -22.18
C THR A 658 11.05 22.78 -23.06
N SER A 659 11.47 21.61 -22.57
CA SER A 659 12.15 20.58 -23.36
C SER A 659 11.13 19.66 -24.02
N GLY A 660 11.40 19.22 -25.25
CA GLY A 660 10.46 18.37 -26.01
C GLY A 660 11.14 17.42 -26.98
N LEU A 661 10.37 16.51 -27.55
CA LEU A 661 10.78 15.55 -28.56
C LEU A 661 9.78 15.57 -29.71
N GLY A 662 10.24 15.77 -30.93
CA GLY A 662 9.43 15.66 -32.14
C GLY A 662 10.09 14.73 -33.15
N GLY A 663 9.33 14.26 -34.13
CA GLY A 663 9.88 13.36 -35.12
C GLY A 663 8.92 13.00 -36.22
N VAL A 664 9.39 12.13 -37.12
CA VAL A 664 8.57 11.54 -38.19
C VAL A 664 8.76 10.02 -38.21
N VAL A 665 7.68 9.30 -38.48
CA VAL A 665 7.66 7.85 -38.68
C VAL A 665 7.51 7.56 -40.17
N ARG A 666 8.44 6.78 -40.72
CA ARG A 666 8.46 6.41 -42.15
C ARG A 666 8.63 4.92 -42.36
N THR A 667 8.25 4.43 -43.53
CA THR A 667 8.60 3.07 -43.96
C THR A 667 10.08 2.99 -44.32
N ALA A 668 10.75 1.90 -43.93
CA ALA A 668 12.16 1.69 -44.23
C ALA A 668 12.41 1.54 -45.75
N ASP A 669 11.48 0.87 -46.45
CA ASP A 669 11.64 0.47 -47.85
C ASP A 669 11.35 1.64 -48.82
N ALA A 670 10.27 2.39 -48.59
CA ALA A 670 9.80 3.43 -49.52
C ALA A 670 9.90 4.87 -48.96
N LYS A 671 10.36 5.05 -47.72
CA LYS A 671 10.40 6.34 -46.98
C LYS A 671 9.07 7.09 -46.95
N LEU A 672 7.97 6.37 -47.13
CA LEU A 672 6.62 6.92 -47.08
C LEU A 672 6.23 7.19 -45.62
N PRO A 673 5.51 8.29 -45.33
CA PRO A 673 5.04 8.56 -43.98
C PRO A 673 4.08 7.46 -43.49
N VAL A 674 4.25 7.02 -42.26
CA VAL A 674 3.35 6.04 -41.62
C VAL A 674 2.40 6.79 -40.71
N ALA A 675 1.15 6.95 -41.15
CA ALA A 675 0.10 7.59 -40.36
C ALA A 675 -0.50 6.64 -39.33
N GLY A 676 -0.88 7.16 -38.15
CA GLY A 676 -1.52 6.37 -37.10
C GLY A 676 -0.59 5.40 -36.36
N ALA A 677 0.73 5.50 -36.53
CA ALA A 677 1.69 4.75 -35.76
C ALA A 677 1.66 5.21 -34.29
N MET A 678 1.52 4.28 -33.36
CA MET A 678 1.58 4.57 -31.93
C MET A 678 3.04 4.81 -31.53
N VAL A 679 3.34 6.00 -31.00
CA VAL A 679 4.65 6.40 -30.51
C VAL A 679 4.61 6.50 -28.99
N VAL A 680 5.51 5.80 -28.32
CA VAL A 680 5.63 5.76 -26.85
C VAL A 680 7.05 6.14 -26.46
N VAL A 681 7.19 7.16 -25.61
CA VAL A 681 8.46 7.58 -25.05
C VAL A 681 8.57 7.04 -23.63
N THR A 682 9.64 6.33 -23.33
CA THR A 682 9.91 5.74 -22.01
C THR A 682 11.25 6.21 -21.45
N ASP A 683 11.38 6.30 -20.14
CA ASP A 683 12.68 6.55 -19.50
C ASP A 683 13.54 5.27 -19.44
N VAL A 684 14.77 5.39 -18.91
CA VAL A 684 15.69 4.25 -18.71
C VAL A 684 15.18 3.17 -17.75
N ARG A 685 14.10 3.43 -17.01
CA ARG A 685 13.44 2.49 -16.08
C ARG A 685 12.22 1.81 -16.71
N GLY A 686 11.86 2.20 -17.93
CA GLY A 686 10.69 1.71 -18.66
C GLY A 686 9.38 2.41 -18.28
N ASP A 687 9.43 3.52 -17.53
CA ASP A 687 8.25 4.32 -17.22
C ASP A 687 7.87 5.16 -18.43
N VAL A 688 6.57 5.19 -18.76
CA VAL A 688 6.05 5.91 -19.92
C VAL A 688 6.00 7.41 -19.60
N LEU A 689 6.83 8.19 -20.31
CA LEU A 689 6.90 9.64 -20.20
C LEU A 689 5.86 10.33 -21.09
N ALA A 690 5.63 9.81 -22.29
CA ALA A 690 4.62 10.32 -23.21
C ALA A 690 4.13 9.25 -24.18
N THR A 691 2.91 9.40 -24.69
CA THR A 691 2.32 8.55 -25.72
C THR A 691 1.56 9.38 -26.73
N GLY A 692 1.65 9.06 -28.01
CA GLY A 692 0.94 9.74 -29.07
C GLY A 692 0.79 8.85 -30.30
N THR A 693 0.17 9.40 -31.33
CA THR A 693 0.04 8.75 -32.63
C THR A 693 0.60 9.67 -33.70
N SER A 694 1.28 9.11 -34.71
CA SER A 694 1.77 9.89 -35.84
C SER A 694 0.63 10.45 -36.68
N GLY A 695 0.79 11.68 -37.17
CA GLY A 695 -0.13 12.35 -38.08
C GLY A 695 -0.09 11.79 -39.50
N GLU A 696 -0.86 12.38 -40.42
CA GLU A 696 -0.93 11.94 -41.83
C GLU A 696 0.43 12.04 -42.55
N GLN A 697 1.30 12.94 -42.11
CA GLN A 697 2.67 13.10 -42.63
C GLN A 697 3.69 12.27 -41.86
N GLY A 698 3.22 11.36 -40.98
CA GLY A 698 4.06 10.55 -40.11
C GLY A 698 4.64 11.33 -38.91
N ASP A 699 4.30 12.61 -38.76
CA ASP A 699 4.87 13.49 -37.74
C ASP A 699 4.30 13.22 -36.34
N PHE A 700 5.13 13.38 -35.30
CA PHE A 700 4.72 13.35 -33.91
C PHE A 700 5.49 14.39 -33.09
N ALA A 701 4.90 14.86 -32.00
CA ALA A 701 5.56 15.79 -31.08
C ALA A 701 5.05 15.64 -29.64
N PHE A 702 5.99 15.75 -28.70
CA PHE A 702 5.78 15.73 -27.27
C PHE A 702 6.48 16.94 -26.65
N ALA A 703 5.71 17.78 -25.98
CA ALA A 703 6.24 18.88 -25.17
C ALA A 703 6.44 18.43 -23.72
N GLU A 704 7.25 19.16 -22.97
CA GLU A 704 7.46 18.99 -21.52
C GLU A 704 8.12 17.65 -21.12
N LEU A 705 9.03 17.13 -21.94
CA LEU A 705 9.81 15.93 -21.60
C LEU A 705 11.02 16.28 -20.75
N VAL A 706 11.27 15.53 -19.68
CA VAL A 706 12.46 15.71 -18.84
C VAL A 706 13.73 15.46 -19.67
N PRO A 707 14.74 16.36 -19.62
CA PRO A 707 16.00 16.16 -20.32
C PRO A 707 16.72 14.89 -19.87
N GLY A 708 17.33 14.17 -20.81
CA GLY A 708 18.08 12.94 -20.55
C GLY A 708 17.76 11.80 -21.53
N PRO A 709 18.36 10.62 -21.30
CA PRO A 709 18.18 9.45 -22.16
C PRO A 709 16.76 8.87 -22.03
N VAL A 710 16.11 8.66 -23.16
CA VAL A 710 14.78 8.05 -23.29
C VAL A 710 14.81 6.98 -24.38
N THR A 711 13.82 6.09 -24.41
CA THR A 711 13.59 5.13 -25.50
C THR A 711 12.27 5.47 -26.18
N VAL A 712 12.33 5.67 -27.50
CA VAL A 712 11.16 5.92 -28.36
C VAL A 712 10.77 4.61 -29.02
N ALA A 713 9.65 4.03 -28.59
CA ALA A 713 9.07 2.83 -29.18
C ALA A 713 7.92 3.21 -30.12
N VAL A 714 7.94 2.69 -31.35
CA VAL A 714 6.92 2.97 -32.37
C VAL A 714 6.34 1.66 -32.87
N ASN A 715 5.01 1.59 -32.93
CA ASN A 715 4.27 0.44 -33.43
C ASN A 715 3.19 0.88 -34.43
N ALA A 716 3.09 0.21 -35.57
CA ALA A 716 2.06 0.46 -36.57
C ALA A 716 1.59 -0.87 -37.19
N ALA A 717 0.31 -0.96 -37.54
CA ALA A 717 -0.23 -2.18 -38.15
C ALA A 717 0.45 -2.48 -39.50
N GLY A 718 0.78 -3.76 -39.75
CA GLY A 718 1.48 -4.19 -40.96
C GLY A 718 2.98 -3.90 -40.96
N HIS A 719 3.53 -3.40 -39.84
CA HIS A 719 4.92 -3.02 -39.71
C HIS A 719 5.53 -3.60 -38.43
N ARG A 720 6.83 -3.86 -38.45
CA ARG A 720 7.56 -4.35 -37.28
C ARG A 720 7.73 -3.23 -36.25
N PRO A 721 7.44 -3.47 -34.96
CA PRO A 721 7.72 -2.51 -33.91
C PRO A 721 9.21 -2.18 -33.80
N VAL A 722 9.55 -0.92 -33.60
CA VAL A 722 10.94 -0.45 -33.46
C VAL A 722 11.08 0.36 -32.17
N ALA A 723 12.20 0.19 -31.45
CA ALA A 723 12.54 0.98 -30.28
C ALA A 723 13.96 1.56 -30.45
N LEU A 724 14.08 2.89 -30.28
CA LEU A 724 15.33 3.62 -30.49
C LEU A 724 15.68 4.44 -29.25
N PRO A 725 16.93 4.38 -28.76
CA PRO A 725 17.39 5.29 -27.72
C PRO A 725 17.56 6.71 -28.28
N VAL A 726 17.06 7.71 -27.57
CA VAL A 726 17.13 9.13 -27.92
C VAL A 726 17.54 9.93 -26.68
N GLU A 727 18.34 10.98 -26.86
CA GLU A 727 18.74 11.86 -25.77
C GLU A 727 18.00 13.20 -25.87
N VAL A 728 17.06 13.45 -24.96
CA VAL A 728 16.26 14.68 -24.93
C VAL A 728 17.11 15.83 -24.41
N SER A 729 17.29 16.86 -25.22
CA SER A 729 18.07 18.05 -24.89
C SER A 729 17.48 18.87 -23.74
N ALA A 730 18.34 19.57 -22.99
CA ALA A 730 17.94 20.42 -21.87
C ALA A 730 17.13 21.66 -22.28
N VAL A 731 17.22 22.08 -23.54
CA VAL A 731 16.50 23.23 -24.12
C VAL A 731 16.05 22.89 -25.55
N GLY A 732 14.81 23.21 -25.89
CA GLY A 732 14.27 23.05 -27.25
C GLY A 732 13.66 21.67 -27.54
N VAL A 733 13.33 21.44 -28.81
CA VAL A 733 12.72 20.19 -29.28
C VAL A 733 13.78 19.33 -29.97
N THR A 734 14.06 18.17 -29.39
CA THR A 734 14.92 17.13 -29.98
C THR A 734 14.18 16.49 -31.16
N ARG A 735 14.81 16.34 -32.33
CA ARG A 735 14.18 15.72 -33.51
C ARG A 735 14.71 14.32 -33.78
N VAL A 736 13.82 13.36 -34.04
CA VAL A 736 14.16 11.97 -34.39
C VAL A 736 13.37 11.49 -35.61
N GLU A 737 13.98 10.63 -36.42
CA GLU A 737 13.31 9.93 -37.52
C GLU A 737 13.27 8.43 -37.18
N VAL A 738 12.08 7.84 -37.28
CA VAL A 738 11.85 6.43 -36.94
C VAL A 738 11.42 5.68 -38.20
N GLU A 739 12.17 4.64 -38.55
CA GLU A 739 11.91 3.83 -39.73
C GLU A 739 11.31 2.48 -39.34
N LEU A 740 10.12 2.19 -39.85
CA LEU A 740 9.42 0.92 -39.64
C LEU A 740 9.58 0.03 -40.87
N ARG A 741 9.98 -1.22 -40.66
CA ARG A 741 10.04 -2.23 -41.73
C ARG A 741 8.69 -2.91 -41.91
N SER A 742 8.40 -3.33 -43.14
CA SER A 742 7.18 -4.09 -43.45
C SER A 742 7.19 -5.43 -42.69
N GLY A 743 6.09 -5.74 -42.01
CA GLY A 743 5.93 -6.96 -41.25
C GLY A 743 5.26 -8.05 -42.09
N ALA A 744 5.82 -9.26 -42.10
CA ALA A 744 5.25 -10.35 -42.89
C ALA A 744 3.99 -10.93 -42.23
N ARG A 745 3.14 -11.58 -43.03
CA ARG A 745 1.88 -12.17 -42.57
C ARG A 745 1.79 -13.64 -42.92
N VAL A 746 1.14 -14.42 -42.07
CA VAL A 746 0.85 -15.84 -42.30
C VAL A 746 -0.65 -16.05 -42.14
N LEU A 747 -1.28 -16.65 -43.15
CA LEU A 747 -2.70 -16.97 -43.20
C LEU A 747 -2.87 -18.47 -43.50
N GLY A 748 -3.81 -19.11 -42.80
CA GLY A 748 -4.15 -20.51 -43.05
C GLY A 748 -5.47 -20.92 -42.40
N THR A 749 -5.94 -22.12 -42.73
CA THR A 749 -7.12 -22.74 -42.11
C THR A 749 -6.76 -24.00 -41.34
N VAL A 750 -7.37 -24.20 -40.16
CA VAL A 750 -7.33 -25.48 -39.46
C VAL A 750 -8.57 -26.28 -39.83
N ARG A 751 -8.38 -27.52 -40.26
CA ARG A 751 -9.44 -28.44 -40.70
C ARG A 751 -9.39 -29.76 -39.94
N ALA A 752 -10.53 -30.43 -39.84
CA ALA A 752 -10.66 -31.82 -39.41
C ALA A 752 -11.55 -32.59 -40.40
N ALA A 753 -11.72 -33.91 -40.23
CA ALA A 753 -12.50 -34.77 -41.14
C ALA A 753 -13.93 -34.26 -41.43
N GLY A 754 -14.51 -33.43 -40.55
CA GLY A 754 -15.84 -32.82 -40.70
C GLY A 754 -15.88 -31.40 -41.29
N GLY A 755 -14.74 -30.81 -41.70
CA GLY A 755 -14.66 -29.44 -42.23
C GLY A 755 -13.77 -28.49 -41.40
N PRO A 756 -13.88 -27.17 -41.61
CA PRO A 756 -13.09 -26.18 -40.86
C PRO A 756 -13.34 -26.27 -39.36
N LEU A 757 -12.27 -26.18 -38.58
CA LEU A 757 -12.34 -26.38 -37.13
C LEU A 757 -12.39 -25.05 -36.39
N ASN A 758 -13.52 -24.79 -35.73
CA ASN A 758 -13.69 -23.63 -34.85
C ASN A 758 -13.00 -23.85 -33.49
N GLY A 759 -12.34 -22.83 -32.96
CA GLY A 759 -11.80 -22.86 -31.60
C GLY A 759 -10.48 -23.63 -31.44
N ALA A 760 -9.82 -24.01 -32.55
CA ALA A 760 -8.49 -24.58 -32.51
C ALA A 760 -7.47 -23.49 -32.13
N ARG A 761 -6.55 -23.79 -31.22
CA ARG A 761 -5.48 -22.87 -30.84
C ARG A 761 -4.26 -23.12 -31.72
N VAL A 762 -3.85 -22.10 -32.45
CA VAL A 762 -2.69 -22.11 -33.34
C VAL A 762 -1.57 -21.27 -32.71
N THR A 763 -0.39 -21.84 -32.55
CA THR A 763 0.77 -21.21 -31.90
C THR A 763 1.90 -21.11 -32.91
N LEU A 764 2.45 -19.92 -33.11
CA LEU A 764 3.63 -19.69 -33.95
C LEU A 764 4.88 -19.67 -33.07
N VAL A 765 5.88 -20.46 -33.43
CA VAL A 765 7.14 -20.61 -32.68
C VAL A 765 8.31 -20.26 -33.61
N ASP A 766 9.29 -19.49 -33.14
CA ASP A 766 10.51 -19.19 -33.92
C ASP A 766 11.51 -20.36 -33.94
N ALA A 767 12.57 -20.24 -34.73
CA ALA A 767 13.66 -21.23 -34.79
C ALA A 767 14.39 -21.46 -33.44
N ALA A 768 14.29 -20.53 -32.48
CA ALA A 768 14.86 -20.67 -31.15
C ALA A 768 13.91 -21.37 -30.15
N GLY A 769 12.68 -21.70 -30.57
CA GLY A 769 11.67 -22.36 -29.75
C GLY A 769 10.82 -21.40 -28.91
N ASN A 770 10.91 -20.09 -29.15
CA ASN A 770 10.08 -19.11 -28.45
C ASN A 770 8.72 -18.96 -29.12
N VAL A 771 7.67 -18.79 -28.33
CA VAL A 771 6.33 -18.50 -28.85
C VAL A 771 6.28 -17.04 -29.30
N VAL A 772 6.08 -16.84 -30.61
CA VAL A 772 6.03 -15.54 -31.28
C VAL A 772 4.62 -14.98 -31.26
N ALA A 773 3.62 -15.81 -31.50
CA ALA A 773 2.22 -15.43 -31.49
C ALA A 773 1.28 -16.62 -31.23
N THR A 774 0.05 -16.35 -30.81
CA THR A 774 -1.00 -17.37 -30.66
C THR A 774 -2.32 -16.82 -31.17
N ALA A 775 -3.03 -17.62 -31.96
CA ALA A 775 -4.34 -17.32 -32.52
C ALA A 775 -5.33 -18.44 -32.18
N THR A 776 -6.62 -18.12 -32.20
CA THR A 776 -7.71 -19.10 -32.07
C THR A 776 -8.57 -19.01 -33.31
N THR A 777 -8.88 -20.14 -33.94
CA THR A 777 -9.59 -20.16 -35.22
C THR A 777 -11.07 -19.74 -35.11
N GLY A 778 -11.55 -19.03 -36.13
CA GLY A 778 -12.95 -18.60 -36.30
C GLY A 778 -13.88 -19.73 -36.76
N THR A 779 -15.15 -19.43 -37.09
CA THR A 779 -16.12 -20.42 -37.59
C THR A 779 -15.70 -21.08 -38.89
N ASP A 780 -14.89 -20.35 -39.67
CA ASP A 780 -14.39 -20.78 -40.98
C ASP A 780 -13.01 -21.46 -40.87
N GLY A 781 -12.53 -21.71 -39.65
CA GLY A 781 -11.26 -22.40 -39.39
C GLY A 781 -10.02 -21.54 -39.61
N GLU A 782 -10.17 -20.29 -40.05
CA GLU A 782 -9.06 -19.39 -40.38
C GLU A 782 -8.27 -18.91 -39.15
N TYR A 783 -6.96 -18.76 -39.33
CA TYR A 783 -6.05 -18.08 -38.41
C TYR A 783 -5.11 -17.14 -39.20
N ALA A 784 -4.62 -16.11 -38.51
CA ALA A 784 -3.72 -15.12 -39.06
C ALA A 784 -2.65 -14.72 -38.04
N PHE A 785 -1.40 -14.60 -38.50
CA PHE A 785 -0.32 -13.93 -37.78
C PHE A 785 0.18 -12.75 -38.61
N THR A 786 0.39 -11.61 -37.97
CA THR A 786 0.86 -10.38 -38.63
C THR A 786 2.16 -9.89 -37.99
N ASP A 787 2.84 -8.98 -38.69
CA ASP A 787 3.98 -8.23 -38.18
C ASP A 787 5.21 -9.09 -37.86
N LEU A 788 5.38 -10.20 -38.61
CA LEU A 788 6.43 -11.19 -38.37
C LEU A 788 7.79 -10.77 -38.93
N ASP A 789 8.84 -11.31 -38.30
CA ASP A 789 10.19 -11.31 -38.82
C ASP A 789 10.34 -12.29 -40.00
N GLY A 790 11.37 -12.08 -40.82
CA GLY A 790 11.73 -13.05 -41.85
C GLY A 790 12.57 -14.15 -41.21
N GLY A 791 12.22 -15.41 -41.46
CA GLY A 791 12.90 -16.53 -40.84
C GLY A 791 12.08 -17.82 -40.85
N GLU A 792 12.63 -18.84 -40.19
CA GLU A 792 11.95 -20.11 -39.98
C GLU A 792 11.07 -20.06 -38.74
N TYR A 793 9.84 -20.54 -38.92
CA TYR A 793 8.82 -20.65 -37.89
C TYR A 793 8.23 -22.06 -37.90
N THR A 794 7.67 -22.47 -36.77
CA THR A 794 6.83 -23.66 -36.65
C THR A 794 5.44 -23.24 -36.23
N VAL A 795 4.43 -23.63 -36.99
CA VAL A 795 3.02 -23.43 -36.66
C VAL A 795 2.50 -24.70 -35.99
N ILE A 796 1.95 -24.57 -34.78
CA ILE A 796 1.44 -25.68 -33.97
C ILE A 796 -0.06 -25.47 -33.76
N ALA A 797 -0.89 -26.33 -34.35
CA ALA A 797 -2.32 -26.33 -34.09
C ALA A 797 -2.69 -27.35 -33.01
N THR A 798 -3.54 -26.94 -32.06
CA THR A 798 -3.95 -27.70 -30.88
C THR A 798 -5.47 -27.63 -30.71
N GLY A 799 -6.08 -28.76 -30.31
CA GLY A 799 -7.54 -28.97 -30.28
C GLY A 799 -7.93 -30.43 -30.54
N TYR A 800 -7.01 -31.16 -31.15
CA TYR A 800 -6.91 -32.62 -31.37
C TYR A 800 -5.45 -33.01 -31.05
N PRO A 801 -4.94 -34.24 -31.30
CA PRO A 801 -3.50 -34.49 -31.24
C PRO A 801 -2.72 -33.40 -31.99
N PRO A 802 -1.73 -32.76 -31.36
CA PRO A 802 -1.13 -31.55 -31.88
C PRO A 802 -0.35 -31.84 -33.17
N VAL A 803 -0.55 -31.01 -34.19
CA VAL A 803 0.19 -31.07 -35.44
C VAL A 803 1.07 -29.82 -35.53
N ALA A 804 2.36 -30.03 -35.80
CA ALA A 804 3.35 -28.99 -35.99
C ALA A 804 3.87 -29.02 -37.42
N THR A 805 3.82 -27.89 -38.11
CA THR A 805 4.30 -27.74 -39.49
C THR A 805 5.29 -26.59 -39.56
N GLY A 806 6.43 -26.83 -40.21
CA GLY A 806 7.43 -25.79 -40.45
C GLY A 806 6.97 -24.82 -41.54
N LEU A 807 7.35 -23.56 -41.41
CA LEU A 807 7.05 -22.50 -42.34
C LEU A 807 8.24 -21.53 -42.43
N THR A 808 8.61 -21.11 -43.64
CA THR A 808 9.60 -20.04 -43.84
C THR A 808 8.88 -18.78 -44.29
N VAL A 809 9.12 -17.68 -43.59
CA VAL A 809 8.51 -16.37 -43.87
C VAL A 809 9.56 -15.44 -44.47
N GLY A 810 9.23 -14.83 -45.61
CA GLY A 810 10.08 -13.85 -46.29
C GLY A 810 10.25 -12.56 -45.49
N GLY A 811 11.44 -11.95 -45.54
CA GLY A 811 11.76 -10.73 -44.80
C GLY A 811 11.20 -9.43 -45.40
N ASP A 812 10.50 -9.52 -46.53
CA ASP A 812 10.03 -8.43 -47.40
C ASP A 812 8.57 -8.01 -47.17
N GLY A 813 7.97 -8.41 -46.04
CA GLY A 813 6.58 -8.08 -45.72
C GLY A 813 5.55 -8.86 -46.54
N GLY A 814 5.97 -9.95 -47.20
CA GLY A 814 5.10 -10.84 -47.95
C GLY A 814 4.03 -11.51 -47.09
N VAL A 815 2.94 -11.92 -47.73
CA VAL A 815 1.89 -12.76 -47.13
C VAL A 815 2.17 -14.21 -47.54
N VAL A 816 2.38 -15.08 -46.56
CA VAL A 816 2.28 -16.52 -46.75
C VAL A 816 0.81 -16.89 -46.62
N GLU A 817 0.15 -17.15 -47.75
CA GLU A 817 -1.23 -17.63 -47.79
C GLU A 817 -1.29 -19.15 -47.93
N GLY A 818 -2.32 -19.78 -47.33
CA GLY A 818 -2.64 -21.19 -47.56
C GLY A 818 -1.86 -22.19 -46.71
N HIS A 819 -1.33 -21.79 -45.54
CA HIS A 819 -0.69 -22.73 -44.61
C HIS A 819 -1.76 -23.51 -43.81
N ASP A 820 -2.45 -24.40 -44.50
CA ASP A 820 -3.55 -25.17 -43.93
C ASP A 820 -3.03 -26.32 -43.04
N ILE A 821 -3.68 -26.53 -41.89
CA ILE A 821 -3.32 -27.59 -40.95
C ILE A 821 -4.51 -28.52 -40.78
N GLU A 822 -4.30 -29.79 -41.10
CA GLU A 822 -5.29 -30.84 -40.89
C GLU A 822 -5.02 -31.54 -39.55
N LEU A 823 -6.05 -31.62 -38.71
CA LEU A 823 -6.03 -32.31 -37.43
C LEU A 823 -6.88 -33.59 -37.52
N ALA A 824 -6.29 -34.72 -37.13
CA ALA A 824 -6.96 -36.03 -37.11
C ALA A 824 -6.70 -36.79 -35.80
N HIS A 825 -7.60 -37.70 -35.44
CA HIS A 825 -7.34 -38.70 -34.40
C HIS A 825 -6.64 -39.92 -35.00
N PRO A 826 -5.71 -40.57 -34.28
CA PRO A 826 -5.15 -41.84 -34.74
C PRO A 826 -6.25 -42.91 -34.79
N GLY A 827 -6.77 -43.18 -35.99
CA GLY A 827 -7.81 -44.19 -36.25
C GLY A 827 -9.00 -43.74 -37.12
N GLU A 828 -9.04 -42.48 -37.57
CA GLU A 828 -9.97 -41.99 -38.61
C GLU A 828 -9.32 -41.89 -39.99
#